data_AF-A0A9D4NZT7-F1
#
_entry.id   AF-A0A9D4NZT7-F1
#
_cell.length_a   1.000
_cell.length_b   1.000
_cell.length_c   1.000
_cell.angle_alpha   90.00
_cell.angle_beta   90.00
_cell.angle_gamma   90.00
#
_symmetry.space_group_name_H-M   'P 1'
#
loop_
_entity.id
_entity.type
_entity.pdbx_description
1 polymer ?
#
loop_
_entity_poly.entity_id
_entity_poly.type
_entity_poly.pdbx_seq_one_letter_code
_entity_poly.pdbx_strand_id
1 'polypeptide(L)'
;MDPTRSTNIFSHAFGQIYFAFMFYISYFIHLLKLPFIRRDNDGRFIDPIRPPKAIIDGLMENFDDSRLINANETVEDTYIRMIKSKQYETAMRLAKKFDLEIDLIYKNMWQHNEKSIHLIDECLAKINDQMWIINQCIDCIPRQLPVQRYLLQFGINLIAHHQQQQRQQQSEDSNVFNEIRTKLSIHLNRLDLYEKILKSKFGNDNDDFVDNFDQEFFRQFRQKNPFQLAIEHAHQADIETLSVLFAHEHRKLASHFFVILSNLPETLPPSNYKDLIELAISTLSNATDDDFLSITNIDDDDDYENKFYANNSDQLKFKSDKPVDEKYLTEWFEYRAQIILDLTMLIDYSLELLRIGIDGQLSRLEDLYSELDLYSLFVYENFTLTITFEKFRNLSIDEKMNLLFNGEKNDNILFIRNLFEKFFEKITVYCQRKQLVNVSRKELLRNFFLNISRMDFGQCLKIFEIYTIVNRTTEEIRHLKIIDDPCDLIELALECIRSYDRVSDLDLAFKLMECLPERDQAHLLNVEQNNDDDDDQWLDRFNRINDEADEIAFHLSMVEFLCENNTPITVKELIQISATTTTTTEKQLSFVKKVLNNFCKQRTTIDSLEWKQFFLNLKDLIKKYLTSISDEELIETTVRCLLWSNNEYFIQMAFNHIDMMESIRGNRSKKLNTEKGIQILRQVAKDYLKYAGSQPDDVMIKYARMCLDFIHTIDPNDFDTNDELNFIQALQLLNQEFPGKEWLPIRIKNIGQQDLLEMILSSARNAHTKIDEILKIIHLLNLFKSSDNDDNDDEEQEARLLNIIGEKAIENGDYKTANDLSIQIMDRNLGHGKSGWKLCYQICCLMNKELEFESLLTIDQRLRILSFVLAHCPDTDVNMHYDLLNQLKNLKQLHVNYLIEPKIYINFHNGQSTTLVQ
;
A
#
# COMPACT_ATOMS: atom_id res chain seq x y z
N MET A 1 34.94 62.06 -10.14
CA MET A 1 35.81 63.24 -10.19
C MET A 1 35.78 63.91 -8.84
N ASP A 2 36.98 64.23 -8.39
CA ASP A 2 37.37 64.93 -7.16
C ASP A 2 36.71 66.31 -6.97
N PRO A 3 36.91 66.97 -5.81
CA PRO A 3 35.88 67.62 -5.02
C PRO A 3 36.11 69.14 -4.92
N THR A 4 35.46 69.77 -3.94
CA THR A 4 35.83 71.04 -3.29
C THR A 4 35.39 72.35 -3.99
N ARG A 5 34.29 72.92 -3.48
CA ARG A 5 34.27 74.17 -2.71
C ARG A 5 32.87 74.79 -2.73
N SER A 6 32.11 74.60 -1.66
CA SER A 6 31.32 75.66 -1.03
C SER A 6 30.88 75.24 0.38
N THR A 7 31.88 74.91 1.20
CA THR A 7 31.79 75.09 2.65
C THR A 7 31.65 76.58 2.94
N ASN A 8 30.52 77.04 3.49
CA ASN A 8 30.40 78.16 4.46
C ASN A 8 29.00 78.80 4.49
N ILE A 9 27.96 77.99 4.71
CA ILE A 9 26.70 78.51 5.27
C ILE A 9 26.35 77.68 6.52
N PHE A 10 26.48 76.35 6.42
CA PHE A 10 26.21 75.46 7.55
C PHE A 10 27.19 75.58 8.72
N SER A 11 28.49 75.84 8.51
CA SER A 11 29.45 76.05 9.62
C SER A 11 29.21 77.36 10.37
N HIS A 12 28.76 78.40 9.67
CA HIS A 12 28.44 79.69 10.26
C HIS A 12 27.09 79.67 11.00
N ALA A 13 26.11 78.92 10.46
CA ALA A 13 24.84 78.66 11.13
C ALA A 13 24.99 77.74 12.34
N PHE A 14 25.79 76.66 12.25
CA PHE A 14 26.11 75.84 13.43
C PHE A 14 26.97 76.60 14.43
N GLY A 15 27.88 77.47 14.00
CA GLY A 15 28.64 78.35 14.89
C GLY A 15 27.74 79.34 15.63
N GLN A 16 26.76 79.95 14.95
CA GLN A 16 25.80 80.88 15.57
C GLN A 16 24.74 80.17 16.42
N ILE A 17 24.26 78.99 16.01
CA ILE A 17 23.33 78.18 16.80
C ILE A 17 24.07 77.58 17.99
N TYR A 18 25.32 77.13 17.86
CA TYR A 18 26.13 76.64 18.98
C TYR A 18 26.54 77.79 19.90
N PHE A 19 26.86 78.97 19.39
CA PHE A 19 27.14 80.13 20.25
C PHE A 19 25.87 80.67 20.90
N ALA A 20 24.72 80.68 20.22
CA ALA A 20 23.43 81.01 20.82
C ALA A 20 23.00 79.93 21.83
N PHE A 21 23.18 78.66 21.53
CA PHE A 21 22.84 77.54 22.42
C PHE A 21 23.79 77.48 23.61
N MET A 22 25.08 77.76 23.44
CA MET A 22 26.06 77.86 24.54
C MET A 22 25.95 79.19 25.28
N PHE A 23 25.52 80.29 24.64
CA PHE A 23 25.21 81.55 25.32
C PHE A 23 23.91 81.44 26.09
N TYR A 24 22.86 80.83 25.52
CA TYR A 24 21.62 80.52 26.22
C TYR A 24 21.84 79.45 27.28
N ILE A 25 22.61 78.39 27.06
CA ILE A 25 22.96 77.43 28.11
C ILE A 25 23.87 78.06 29.14
N SER A 26 24.83 78.91 28.78
CA SER A 26 25.64 79.63 29.77
C SER A 26 24.82 80.67 30.53
N TYR A 27 23.85 81.32 29.88
CA TYR A 27 22.90 82.27 30.48
C TYR A 27 21.86 81.54 31.34
N PHE A 28 21.39 80.37 30.91
CA PHE A 28 20.45 79.48 31.62
C PHE A 28 21.15 78.76 32.76
N ILE A 29 22.44 78.40 32.63
CA ILE A 29 23.30 77.93 33.72
C ILE A 29 23.67 79.10 34.65
N HIS A 30 23.80 80.34 34.15
CA HIS A 30 23.93 81.51 35.01
C HIS A 30 22.64 81.82 35.78
N LEU A 31 21.48 81.61 35.15
CA LEU A 31 20.14 81.71 35.75
C LEU A 31 19.85 80.55 36.72
N LEU A 32 20.37 79.35 36.45
CA LEU A 32 20.25 78.16 37.30
C LEU A 32 21.30 78.10 38.42
N LYS A 33 22.36 78.94 38.38
CA LYS A 33 23.37 79.08 39.44
C LYS A 33 23.00 80.04 40.58
N LEU A 34 21.76 80.53 40.60
CA LEU A 34 21.20 81.27 41.72
C LEU A 34 19.88 80.60 42.12
N PRO A 35 19.91 79.63 43.06
CA PRO A 35 18.66 79.25 43.69
C PRO A 35 18.29 80.42 44.61
N PHE A 36 17.07 80.94 44.45
CA PHE A 36 16.45 82.06 45.18
C PHE A 36 16.71 83.47 44.64
N ILE A 37 15.79 83.92 43.79
CA ILE A 37 15.46 85.34 43.63
C ILE A 37 14.21 85.60 44.48
N ARG A 38 14.36 86.25 45.63
CA ARG A 38 13.22 86.73 46.43
C ARG A 38 12.60 87.94 45.73
N ARG A 39 11.28 87.98 45.61
CA ARG A 39 10.53 89.16 45.17
C ARG A 39 9.48 89.50 46.23
N ASP A 40 9.39 90.78 46.60
CA ASP A 40 8.29 91.27 47.44
C ASP A 40 6.96 91.24 46.66
N ASN A 41 5.83 91.42 47.36
CA ASN A 41 4.48 91.45 46.77
C ASN A 41 4.30 92.49 45.62
N ASP A 42 5.22 93.45 45.51
CA ASP A 42 5.28 94.45 44.43
C ASP A 42 6.33 94.16 43.33
N GLY A 43 6.88 92.93 43.28
CA GLY A 43 7.74 92.46 42.19
C GLY A 43 9.18 93.00 42.18
N ARG A 44 9.66 93.61 43.28
CA ARG A 44 11.05 94.11 43.40
C ARG A 44 12.00 93.02 43.88
N PHE A 45 13.22 93.02 43.33
CA PHE A 45 14.30 92.09 43.70
C PHE A 45 14.77 92.32 45.14
N ILE A 46 14.78 91.26 45.94
CA ILE A 46 15.34 91.24 47.30
C ILE A 46 16.69 90.50 47.23
N ASP A 47 17.75 91.12 47.75
CA ASP A 47 19.08 90.51 47.82
C ASP A 47 19.08 89.26 48.72
N PRO A 48 19.87 88.22 48.40
CA PRO A 48 19.96 87.01 49.21
C PRO A 48 20.41 87.33 50.64
N ILE A 49 19.74 86.76 51.65
CA ILE A 49 20.02 87.06 53.05
C ILE A 49 21.36 86.44 53.42
N ARG A 50 22.39 87.29 53.59
CA ARG A 50 23.59 86.91 54.34
C ARG A 50 23.34 87.19 55.81
N PRO A 51 23.39 86.18 56.70
CA PRO A 51 23.12 86.42 58.10
C PRO A 51 24.27 87.25 58.70
N PRO A 52 24.00 88.40 59.35
CA PRO A 52 25.02 89.14 60.08
C PRO A 52 25.59 88.28 61.21
N LYS A 53 26.89 88.44 61.50
CA LYS A 53 27.66 87.62 62.46
C LYS A 53 26.95 87.39 63.80
N ALA A 54 26.23 88.40 64.31
CA ALA A 54 25.46 88.33 65.55
C ALA A 54 24.26 87.34 65.52
N ILE A 55 23.62 87.16 64.36
CA ILE A 55 22.52 86.20 64.20
C ILE A 55 23.06 84.77 64.05
N ILE A 56 24.26 84.62 63.47
CA ILE A 56 24.99 83.34 63.42
C ILE A 56 25.32 82.90 64.84
N ASP A 57 25.91 83.79 65.66
CA ASP A 57 26.27 83.48 67.05
C ASP A 57 25.04 83.15 67.92
N GLY A 58 23.92 83.87 67.76
CA GLY A 58 22.66 83.58 68.48
C GLY A 58 21.89 82.35 67.97
N LEU A 59 22.12 81.90 66.74
CA LEU A 59 21.67 80.59 66.25
C LEU A 59 22.61 79.47 66.72
N MET A 60 23.87 79.76 67.04
CA MET A 60 24.84 78.77 67.52
C MET A 60 24.71 78.46 69.02
N GLU A 61 24.20 79.38 69.85
CA GLU A 61 23.95 79.11 71.28
C GLU A 61 22.81 78.11 71.54
N ASN A 62 21.89 77.92 70.58
CA ASN A 62 20.68 77.13 70.77
C ASN A 62 20.72 75.72 70.14
N PHE A 63 21.86 75.31 69.55
CA PHE A 63 21.96 74.02 68.85
C PHE A 63 23.31 73.36 69.17
N ASP A 64 23.25 72.24 69.90
CA ASP A 64 24.42 71.57 70.51
C ASP A 64 25.33 70.78 69.55
N ASP A 65 25.05 70.70 68.25
CA ASP A 65 25.87 69.91 67.32
C ASP A 65 26.18 70.61 65.99
N SER A 66 27.44 71.04 65.84
CA SER A 66 28.18 71.40 64.60
C SER A 66 27.63 72.55 63.71
N ARG A 67 28.56 73.37 63.17
CA ARG A 67 28.30 74.62 62.39
C ARG A 67 27.10 74.51 61.43
N LEU A 68 25.96 75.08 61.82
CA LEU A 68 24.72 75.05 61.03
C LEU A 68 24.82 75.89 59.74
N ILE A 69 25.59 76.98 59.72
CA ILE A 69 25.71 77.89 58.58
C ILE A 69 27.21 78.06 58.25
N ASN A 70 27.61 77.72 57.01
CA ASN A 70 28.95 78.03 56.52
C ASN A 70 29.04 79.54 56.26
N ALA A 71 30.12 80.20 56.71
CA ALA A 71 30.31 81.64 56.55
C ALA A 71 30.33 82.13 55.09
N ASN A 72 30.47 81.20 54.13
CA ASN A 72 30.51 81.46 52.69
C ASN A 72 29.22 81.07 51.94
N GLU A 73 28.20 80.53 52.62
CA GLU A 73 26.92 80.11 52.03
C GLU A 73 25.79 81.08 52.43
N THR A 74 24.83 81.31 51.54
CA THR A 74 23.60 82.07 51.86
C THR A 74 22.68 81.25 52.77
N VAL A 75 21.73 81.89 53.47
CA VAL A 75 20.72 81.17 54.29
C VAL A 75 19.95 80.18 53.41
N GLU A 76 19.66 80.59 52.17
CA GLU A 76 19.03 79.80 51.12
C GLU A 76 19.86 78.59 50.65
N ASP A 77 21.16 78.75 50.40
CA ASP A 77 22.06 77.64 50.06
C ASP A 77 22.19 76.65 51.21
N THR A 78 22.27 77.18 52.43
CA THR A 78 22.31 76.40 53.67
C THR A 78 21.01 75.62 53.85
N TYR A 79 19.86 76.23 53.54
CA TYR A 79 18.54 75.60 53.56
C TYR A 79 18.45 74.43 52.58
N ILE A 80 18.88 74.62 51.32
CA ILE A 80 18.93 73.54 50.32
C ILE A 80 19.89 72.43 50.75
N ARG A 81 21.06 72.78 51.30
CA ARG A 81 22.02 71.82 51.83
C ARG A 81 21.41 71.00 52.97
N MET A 82 20.72 71.64 53.91
CA MET A 82 20.04 70.99 55.03
C MET A 82 18.95 70.03 54.56
N ILE A 83 18.13 70.46 53.59
CA ILE A 83 17.13 69.62 52.93
C ILE A 83 17.79 68.41 52.27
N LYS A 84 18.85 68.61 51.47
CA LYS A 84 19.60 67.52 50.83
C LYS A 84 20.25 66.56 51.83
N SER A 85 20.65 67.06 53.00
CA SER A 85 21.21 66.25 54.10
C SER A 85 20.16 65.60 55.01
N LYS A 86 18.86 65.70 54.67
CA LYS A 86 17.71 65.14 55.41
C LYS A 86 17.54 65.69 56.85
N GLN A 87 18.07 66.89 57.13
CA GLN A 87 17.91 67.56 58.42
C GLN A 87 16.63 68.42 58.42
N TYR A 88 15.47 67.78 58.33
CA TYR A 88 14.21 68.47 58.08
C TYR A 88 13.72 69.34 59.24
N GLU A 89 13.98 68.94 60.50
CA GLU A 89 13.55 69.71 61.68
C GLU A 89 14.30 71.06 61.80
N THR A 90 15.61 71.05 61.58
CA THR A 90 16.44 72.26 61.59
C THR A 90 16.13 73.12 60.36
N ALA A 91 15.94 72.52 59.19
CA ALA A 91 15.47 73.21 57.99
C ALA A 91 14.10 73.87 58.21
N MET A 92 13.16 73.23 58.91
CA MET A 92 11.83 73.79 59.18
C MET A 92 11.88 74.94 60.18
N ARG A 93 12.76 74.88 61.20
CA ARG A 93 13.02 76.03 62.10
C ARG A 93 13.66 77.19 61.33
N LEU A 94 14.56 76.90 60.40
CA LEU A 94 15.19 77.91 59.53
C LEU A 94 14.16 78.54 58.58
N ALA A 95 13.28 77.74 57.97
CA ALA A 95 12.23 78.23 57.08
C ALA A 95 11.23 79.14 57.80
N LYS A 96 10.77 78.76 59.00
CA LYS A 96 9.88 79.61 59.82
C LYS A 96 10.54 80.92 60.27
N LYS A 97 11.86 80.91 60.47
CA LYS A 97 12.62 82.09 60.94
C LYS A 97 12.92 83.09 59.82
N PHE A 98 13.08 82.61 58.58
CA PHE A 98 13.48 83.43 57.43
C PHE A 98 12.43 83.51 56.30
N ASP A 99 11.20 83.05 56.57
CA ASP A 99 10.06 83.02 55.64
C ASP A 99 10.41 82.34 54.30
N LEU A 100 10.97 81.13 54.38
CA LEU A 100 11.33 80.31 53.22
C LEU A 100 10.22 79.29 52.90
N GLU A 101 10.15 78.88 51.62
CA GLU A 101 9.14 77.94 51.14
C GLU A 101 9.21 76.58 51.86
N ILE A 102 8.24 76.33 52.73
CA ILE A 102 8.14 75.09 53.54
C ILE A 102 7.76 73.89 52.66
N ASP A 103 6.98 74.12 51.59
CA ASP A 103 6.61 73.09 50.61
C ASP A 103 7.84 72.36 50.05
N LEU A 104 8.98 73.03 49.89
CA LEU A 104 10.23 72.42 49.42
C LEU A 104 10.77 71.34 50.37
N ILE A 105 10.60 71.50 51.69
CA ILE A 105 10.95 70.50 52.70
C ILE A 105 10.02 69.29 52.56
N TYR A 106 8.70 69.52 52.52
CA TYR A 106 7.72 68.44 52.41
C TYR A 106 7.83 67.68 51.08
N LYS A 107 8.07 68.37 49.96
CA LYS A 107 8.35 67.77 48.65
C LYS A 107 9.61 66.89 48.69
N ASN A 108 10.67 67.34 49.37
CA ASN A 108 11.90 66.55 49.51
C ASN A 108 11.72 65.34 50.44
N MET A 109 11.00 65.51 51.55
CA MET A 109 10.61 64.42 52.46
C MET A 109 9.81 63.34 51.72
N TRP A 110 8.87 63.73 50.87
CA TRP A 110 8.09 62.81 50.04
C TRP A 110 8.96 62.02 49.04
N GLN A 111 9.90 62.68 48.37
CA GLN A 111 10.74 62.03 47.36
C GLN A 111 11.73 61.02 47.94
N HIS A 112 12.34 61.33 49.09
CA HIS A 112 13.49 60.58 49.62
C HIS A 112 13.17 59.59 50.76
N ASN A 113 11.93 59.58 51.26
CA ASN A 113 11.48 58.63 52.27
C ASN A 113 10.67 57.48 51.67
N GLU A 114 10.49 56.42 52.45
CA GLU A 114 9.59 55.33 52.10
C GLU A 114 8.14 55.78 52.28
N LYS A 115 7.29 55.42 51.32
CA LYS A 115 5.92 55.91 51.20
C LYS A 115 5.08 55.11 52.19
N SER A 116 4.50 55.78 53.17
CA SER A 116 3.65 55.20 54.20
C SER A 116 2.40 56.06 54.40
N ILE A 117 1.35 55.49 54.99
CA ILE A 117 0.11 56.22 55.32
C ILE A 117 0.43 57.46 56.17
N HIS A 118 1.29 57.28 57.18
CA HIS A 118 1.77 58.37 58.03
C HIS A 118 2.48 59.49 57.25
N LEU A 119 3.32 59.14 56.26
CA LEU A 119 4.01 60.13 55.43
C LEU A 119 3.02 60.91 54.55
N ILE A 120 1.96 60.26 54.06
CA ILE A 120 0.91 60.93 53.27
C ILE A 120 0.22 62.00 54.13
N ASP A 121 -0.21 61.65 55.35
CA ASP A 121 -0.88 62.59 56.26
C ASP A 121 0.04 63.71 56.76
N GLU A 122 1.30 63.39 57.05
CA GLU A 122 2.23 64.37 57.62
C GLU A 122 2.90 65.29 56.60
N CYS A 123 3.07 64.83 55.35
CA CYS A 123 3.74 65.58 54.30
C CYS A 123 2.78 66.10 53.24
N LEU A 124 1.99 65.24 52.59
CA LEU A 124 1.14 65.67 51.47
C LEU A 124 0.00 66.58 51.92
N ALA A 125 -0.60 66.35 53.09
CA ALA A 125 -1.68 67.21 53.60
C ALA A 125 -1.22 68.63 53.98
N LYS A 126 0.10 68.87 54.12
CA LYS A 126 0.67 70.17 54.55
C LYS A 126 1.30 70.98 53.40
N ILE A 127 1.30 70.44 52.18
CA ILE A 127 1.80 71.12 50.97
C ILE A 127 0.67 72.01 50.42
N ASN A 128 1.03 73.22 49.96
CA ASN A 128 0.06 74.17 49.39
C ASN A 128 -0.14 73.97 47.88
N ASP A 129 0.88 73.49 47.18
CA ASP A 129 0.86 73.19 45.73
C ASP A 129 -0.04 71.99 45.37
N GLN A 130 -1.32 72.26 45.13
CA GLN A 130 -2.36 71.26 44.89
C GLN A 130 -2.15 70.45 43.62
N MET A 131 -1.71 71.09 42.52
CA MET A 131 -1.45 70.39 41.26
C MET A 131 -0.29 69.43 41.38
N TRP A 132 0.75 69.80 42.14
CA TRP A 132 1.85 68.89 42.44
C TRP A 132 1.40 67.68 43.25
N ILE A 133 0.59 67.88 44.31
CA ILE A 133 0.06 66.77 45.13
C ILE A 133 -0.76 65.81 44.26
N ILE A 134 -1.64 66.35 43.42
CA ILE A 134 -2.49 65.57 42.52
C ILE A 134 -1.65 64.75 41.53
N ASN A 135 -0.63 65.34 40.91
CA ASN A 135 0.28 64.61 40.03
C ASN A 135 1.03 63.51 40.78
N GLN A 136 1.41 63.73 42.05
CA GLN A 136 1.98 62.67 42.87
C GLN A 136 0.97 61.55 43.16
N CYS A 137 -0.29 61.85 43.43
CA CYS A 137 -1.33 60.84 43.62
C CYS A 137 -1.58 59.99 42.35
N ILE A 138 -1.35 60.54 41.16
CA ILE A 138 -1.48 59.83 39.88
C ILE A 138 -0.23 59.01 39.58
N ASP A 139 0.95 59.63 39.63
CA ASP A 139 2.19 59.05 39.11
C ASP A 139 2.93 58.17 40.12
N CYS A 140 2.84 58.49 41.41
CA CYS A 140 3.53 57.73 42.45
C CYS A 140 2.78 56.43 42.74
N ILE A 141 3.53 55.34 42.85
CA ILE A 141 3.01 54.04 43.24
C ILE A 141 3.85 53.55 44.43
N PRO A 142 3.31 53.50 45.66
CA PRO A 142 3.98 52.90 46.81
C PRO A 142 4.15 51.37 46.65
N ARG A 143 5.06 50.79 47.44
CA ARG A 143 5.34 49.34 47.44
C ARG A 143 4.29 48.49 48.15
N GLN A 144 3.44 49.12 48.95
CA GLN A 144 2.43 48.43 49.75
C GLN A 144 1.03 48.75 49.24
N LEU A 145 0.20 47.72 49.07
CA LEU A 145 -1.17 47.85 48.59
C LEU A 145 -2.04 48.81 49.45
N PRO A 146 -2.04 48.72 50.80
CA PRO A 146 -2.81 49.65 51.63
C PRO A 146 -2.39 51.12 51.45
N VAL A 147 -1.08 51.37 51.25
CA VAL A 147 -0.55 52.71 51.04
C VAL A 147 -0.95 53.25 49.66
N GLN A 148 -0.89 52.41 48.61
CA GLN A 148 -1.37 52.78 47.27
C GLN A 148 -2.87 53.11 47.28
N ARG A 149 -3.70 52.30 47.96
CA ARG A 149 -5.13 52.57 48.12
C ARG A 149 -5.37 53.91 48.82
N TYR A 150 -4.68 54.13 49.93
CA TYR A 150 -4.79 55.37 50.70
C TYR A 150 -4.37 56.59 49.87
N LEU A 151 -3.29 56.49 49.09
CA LEU A 151 -2.80 57.58 48.23
C LEU A 151 -3.81 57.96 47.14
N LEU A 152 -4.45 56.98 46.50
CA LEU A 152 -5.48 57.24 45.49
C LEU A 152 -6.74 57.85 46.11
N GLN A 153 -7.21 57.32 47.24
CA GLN A 153 -8.35 57.86 47.97
C GLN A 153 -8.09 59.30 48.47
N PHE A 154 -6.88 59.55 48.97
CA PHE A 154 -6.43 60.88 49.36
C PHE A 154 -6.52 61.87 48.19
N GLY A 155 -6.02 61.49 47.01
CA GLY A 155 -6.14 62.32 45.79
C GLY A 155 -7.59 62.60 45.38
N ILE A 156 -8.47 61.60 45.42
CA ILE A 156 -9.90 61.75 45.10
C ILE A 156 -10.60 62.69 46.09
N ASN A 157 -10.34 62.53 47.40
CA ASN A 157 -10.91 63.37 48.44
C ASN A 157 -10.42 64.82 48.35
N LEU A 158 -9.13 65.01 48.05
CA LEU A 158 -8.53 66.32 47.84
C LEU A 158 -9.21 67.06 46.68
N ILE A 159 -9.40 66.40 45.53
CA ILE A 159 -10.11 66.98 44.39
C ILE A 159 -11.57 67.27 44.75
N ALA A 160 -12.25 66.38 45.48
CA ALA A 160 -13.62 66.60 45.92
C ALA A 160 -13.76 67.84 46.85
N HIS A 161 -12.81 68.05 47.75
CA HIS A 161 -12.75 69.24 48.61
C HIS A 161 -12.48 70.52 47.81
N HIS A 162 -11.57 70.49 46.82
CA HIS A 162 -11.34 71.62 45.91
C HIS A 162 -12.58 71.98 45.10
N GLN A 163 -13.28 70.98 44.57
CA GLN A 163 -14.52 71.20 43.82
C GLN A 163 -15.67 71.75 44.70
N GLN A 164 -15.66 71.48 46.02
CA GLN A 164 -16.60 72.09 46.97
C GLN A 164 -16.26 73.55 47.25
N GLN A 165 -14.97 73.89 47.35
CA GLN A 165 -14.50 75.26 47.58
C GLN A 165 -14.67 76.13 46.32
N GLN A 166 -14.37 75.60 45.14
CA GLN A 166 -14.53 76.31 43.85
C GLN A 166 -16.00 76.51 43.44
N ARG A 167 -16.95 75.66 43.90
CA ARG A 167 -18.39 75.93 43.71
C ARG A 167 -18.86 77.24 44.36
N GLN A 168 -18.09 77.80 45.29
CA GLN A 168 -18.34 79.12 45.89
C GLN A 168 -17.68 80.27 45.10
N GLN A 169 -16.83 79.98 44.11
CA GLN A 169 -16.06 80.94 43.29
C GLN A 169 -16.02 80.46 41.82
N GLN A 170 -17.02 80.84 41.01
CA GLN A 170 -17.18 80.43 39.60
C GLN A 170 -15.86 80.55 38.79
N SER A 171 -15.28 79.41 38.36
CA SER A 171 -14.08 79.35 37.50
C SER A 171 -14.12 78.18 36.50
N GLU A 172 -13.40 78.32 35.38
CA GLU A 172 -13.40 77.45 34.18
C GLU A 172 -12.51 76.18 34.31
N ASP A 173 -11.75 76.02 35.39
CA ASP A 173 -10.79 74.90 35.59
C ASP A 173 -11.46 73.54 35.94
N SER A 174 -12.78 73.47 35.99
CA SER A 174 -13.55 72.28 36.42
C SER A 174 -13.27 71.02 35.57
N ASN A 175 -13.02 71.18 34.26
CA ASN A 175 -12.83 70.03 33.36
C ASN A 175 -11.55 69.23 33.65
N VAL A 176 -10.42 69.90 33.87
CA VAL A 176 -9.13 69.22 34.13
C VAL A 176 -9.19 68.42 35.43
N PHE A 177 -9.78 68.98 36.49
CA PHE A 177 -9.96 68.25 37.75
C PHE A 177 -10.93 67.07 37.63
N ASN A 178 -11.95 67.18 36.77
CA ASN A 178 -12.85 66.07 36.47
C ASN A 178 -12.14 64.94 35.71
N GLU A 179 -11.33 65.26 34.69
CA GLU A 179 -10.51 64.28 33.96
C GLU A 179 -9.55 63.54 34.89
N ILE A 180 -8.86 64.27 35.77
CA ILE A 180 -7.95 63.69 36.75
C ILE A 180 -8.70 62.81 37.76
N ARG A 181 -9.85 63.27 38.25
CA ARG A 181 -10.70 62.48 39.15
C ARG A 181 -11.15 61.18 38.51
N THR A 182 -11.53 61.21 37.23
CA THR A 182 -11.86 60.01 36.45
C THR A 182 -10.65 59.09 36.38
N LYS A 183 -9.45 59.61 36.06
CA LYS A 183 -8.21 58.81 35.99
C LYS A 183 -7.83 58.16 37.34
N LEU A 184 -7.92 58.89 38.45
CA LEU A 184 -7.70 58.35 39.79
C LEU A 184 -8.73 57.28 40.16
N SER A 185 -9.99 57.48 39.77
CA SER A 185 -11.05 56.50 40.00
C SER A 185 -10.84 55.23 39.17
N ILE A 186 -10.38 55.35 37.92
CA ILE A 186 -9.97 54.20 37.09
C ILE A 186 -8.81 53.47 37.76
N HIS A 187 -7.78 54.17 38.23
CA HIS A 187 -6.66 53.56 38.93
C HIS A 187 -7.08 52.85 40.23
N LEU A 188 -8.05 53.41 40.96
CA LEU A 188 -8.59 52.76 42.16
C LEU A 188 -9.37 51.49 41.81
N ASN A 189 -10.25 51.53 40.80
CA ASN A 189 -10.96 50.34 40.33
C ASN A 189 -9.99 49.26 39.83
N ARG A 190 -8.91 49.65 39.14
CA ARG A 190 -7.84 48.74 38.73
C ARG A 190 -7.09 48.15 39.93
N LEU A 191 -6.86 48.93 40.97
CA LEU A 191 -6.24 48.43 42.21
C LEU A 191 -7.15 47.40 42.90
N ASP A 192 -8.46 47.66 42.96
CA ASP A 192 -9.44 46.73 43.53
C ASP A 192 -9.50 45.43 42.73
N LEU A 193 -9.40 45.52 41.39
CA LEU A 193 -9.32 44.36 40.52
C LEU A 193 -8.02 43.57 40.75
N TYR A 194 -6.88 44.24 40.85
CA TYR A 194 -5.60 43.59 41.13
C TYR A 194 -5.58 42.94 42.52
N GLU A 195 -6.16 43.59 43.54
CA GLU A 195 -6.34 42.99 44.86
C GLU A 195 -7.14 41.68 44.79
N LYS A 196 -8.23 41.65 44.01
CA LYS A 196 -9.03 40.43 43.81
C LYS A 196 -8.25 39.33 43.10
N ILE A 197 -7.42 39.69 42.11
CA ILE A 197 -6.52 38.73 41.44
C ILE A 197 -5.53 38.14 42.46
N LEU A 198 -4.89 38.98 43.28
CA LEU A 198 -3.96 38.53 44.31
C LEU A 198 -4.64 37.62 45.34
N LYS A 199 -5.84 37.97 45.79
CA LYS A 199 -6.66 37.15 46.68
C LYS A 199 -7.01 35.80 46.08
N SER A 200 -7.33 35.76 44.79
CA SER A 200 -7.61 34.51 44.08
C SER A 200 -6.38 33.61 43.97
N LYS A 201 -5.18 34.18 43.84
CA LYS A 201 -3.92 33.43 43.66
C LYS A 201 -3.27 32.98 44.96
N PHE A 202 -3.29 33.83 45.98
CA PHE A 202 -2.57 33.60 47.24
C PHE A 202 -3.49 33.28 48.42
N GLY A 203 -4.81 33.26 48.20
CA GLY A 203 -5.80 33.03 49.25
C GLY A 203 -6.11 34.28 50.06
N ASN A 204 -7.21 34.21 50.82
CA ASN A 204 -7.65 35.29 51.71
C ASN A 204 -7.11 35.15 53.14
N ASP A 205 -6.52 34.00 53.46
CA ASP A 205 -6.12 33.66 54.82
C ASP A 205 -4.68 34.17 55.06
N ASN A 206 -4.51 34.93 56.15
CA ASN A 206 -3.23 35.49 56.65
C ASN A 206 -2.64 36.75 55.98
N ASP A 207 -3.40 37.49 55.15
CA ASP A 207 -2.93 38.71 54.46
C ASP A 207 -1.71 38.52 53.52
N ASP A 208 -1.34 37.28 53.20
CA ASP A 208 -0.21 36.93 52.31
C ASP A 208 -0.30 37.60 50.92
N PHE A 209 -1.52 37.91 50.45
CA PHE A 209 -1.75 38.61 49.18
C PHE A 209 -1.22 40.06 49.18
N VAL A 210 -1.13 40.70 50.36
CA VAL A 210 -0.63 42.08 50.49
C VAL A 210 0.87 42.15 50.24
N ASP A 211 1.60 41.14 50.70
CA ASP A 211 3.05 41.05 50.54
C ASP A 211 3.47 40.72 49.09
N ASN A 212 2.55 40.15 48.30
CA ASN A 212 2.76 39.83 46.88
C ASN A 212 2.37 40.97 45.92
N PHE A 213 2.07 42.16 46.42
CA PHE A 213 1.78 43.33 45.58
C PHE A 213 3.05 43.81 44.84
N ASP A 214 3.02 43.78 43.51
CA ASP A 214 4.11 44.30 42.68
C ASP A 214 3.77 45.70 42.12
N GLN A 215 4.57 46.69 42.53
CA GLN A 215 4.47 48.08 42.12
C GLN A 215 4.65 48.27 40.60
N GLU A 216 5.61 47.58 39.99
CA GLU A 216 5.93 47.75 38.57
C GLU A 216 4.93 46.99 37.69
N PHE A 217 4.45 45.82 38.15
CA PHE A 217 3.31 45.17 37.52
C PHE A 217 2.08 46.09 37.54
N PHE A 218 1.71 46.64 38.71
CA PHE A 218 0.54 47.53 38.81
C PHE A 218 0.68 48.79 37.95
N ARG A 219 1.90 49.34 37.80
CA ARG A 219 2.18 50.48 36.91
C ARG A 219 1.75 50.21 35.48
N GLN A 220 2.02 49.01 34.97
CA GLN A 220 1.63 48.59 33.63
C GLN A 220 0.15 48.20 33.58
N PHE A 221 -0.31 47.40 34.55
CA PHE A 221 -1.68 46.91 34.67
C PHE A 221 -2.73 48.03 34.60
N ARG A 222 -2.49 49.15 35.31
CA ARG A 222 -3.44 50.27 35.36
C ARG A 222 -3.55 51.07 34.06
N GLN A 223 -2.64 50.87 33.12
CA GLN A 223 -2.58 51.59 31.83
C GLN A 223 -3.19 50.78 30.68
N LYS A 224 -3.34 49.46 30.84
CA LYS A 224 -3.89 48.59 29.79
C LYS A 224 -5.41 48.59 29.82
N ASN A 225 -6.04 48.43 28.65
CA ASN A 225 -7.47 48.19 28.58
C ASN A 225 -7.79 46.75 29.04
N PRO A 226 -9.02 46.46 29.51
CA PRO A 226 -9.36 45.14 30.05
C PRO A 226 -9.19 44.02 29.01
N PHE A 227 -9.45 44.30 27.73
CA PHE A 227 -9.35 43.32 26.65
C PHE A 227 -7.89 42.91 26.39
N GLN A 228 -6.97 43.87 26.26
CA GLN A 228 -5.53 43.64 26.16
C GLN A 228 -5.01 42.83 27.33
N LEU A 229 -5.42 43.19 28.55
CA LEU A 229 -5.05 42.46 29.76
C LEU A 229 -5.53 41.01 29.70
N ALA A 230 -6.79 40.78 29.31
CA ALA A 230 -7.33 39.43 29.17
C ALA A 230 -6.59 38.61 28.10
N ILE A 231 -6.25 39.20 26.95
CA ILE A 231 -5.48 38.52 25.90
C ILE A 231 -4.07 38.15 26.38
N GLU A 232 -3.36 39.07 27.03
CA GLU A 232 -2.00 38.81 27.54
C GLU A 232 -1.98 37.72 28.61
N HIS A 233 -2.96 37.72 29.54
CA HIS A 233 -3.08 36.67 30.56
C HIS A 233 -3.58 35.34 29.96
N ALA A 234 -4.37 35.37 28.89
CA ALA A 234 -4.72 34.18 28.13
C ALA A 234 -3.47 33.54 27.51
N HIS A 235 -2.60 34.32 26.85
CA HIS A 235 -1.33 33.80 26.31
C HIS A 235 -0.41 33.21 27.39
N GLN A 236 -0.49 33.70 28.62
CA GLN A 236 0.26 33.20 29.77
C GLN A 236 -0.37 31.99 30.46
N ALA A 237 -1.54 31.52 30.00
CA ALA A 237 -2.33 30.46 30.64
C ALA A 237 -2.72 30.75 32.11
N ASP A 238 -2.94 32.02 32.44
CA ASP A 238 -3.27 32.49 33.80
C ASP A 238 -4.79 32.47 34.04
N ILE A 239 -5.32 31.27 34.26
CA ILE A 239 -6.76 30.99 34.36
C ILE A 239 -7.40 31.71 35.56
N GLU A 240 -6.71 31.76 36.70
CA GLU A 240 -7.23 32.41 37.90
C GLU A 240 -7.45 33.91 37.63
N THR A 241 -6.50 34.59 36.99
CA THR A 241 -6.67 36.02 36.64
C THR A 241 -7.82 36.22 35.67
N LEU A 242 -7.94 35.36 34.65
CA LEU A 242 -9.04 35.42 33.70
C LEU A 242 -10.40 35.22 34.36
N SER A 243 -10.50 34.34 35.37
CA SER A 243 -11.74 34.12 36.10
C SER A 243 -12.24 35.38 36.82
N VAL A 244 -11.30 36.10 37.45
CA VAL A 244 -11.57 37.38 38.13
C VAL A 244 -11.96 38.45 37.12
N LEU A 245 -11.30 38.49 35.95
CA LEU A 245 -11.63 39.42 34.87
C LEU A 245 -13.02 39.14 34.28
N PHE A 246 -13.36 37.88 34.01
CA PHE A 246 -14.67 37.50 33.48
C PHE A 246 -15.78 37.83 34.48
N ALA A 247 -15.58 37.59 35.77
CA ALA A 247 -16.59 37.90 36.79
C ALA A 247 -16.78 39.42 37.00
N HIS A 248 -15.70 40.19 37.08
CA HIS A 248 -15.77 41.61 37.49
C HIS A 248 -15.79 42.64 36.36
N GLU A 249 -15.26 42.31 35.18
CA GLU A 249 -15.23 43.18 34.00
C GLU A 249 -16.12 42.62 32.86
N HIS A 250 -17.10 41.76 33.18
CA HIS A 250 -18.01 41.15 32.18
C HIS A 250 -18.63 42.17 31.23
N ARG A 251 -19.02 43.36 31.71
CA ARG A 251 -19.64 44.39 30.87
C ARG A 251 -18.77 44.85 29.70
N LYS A 252 -17.44 44.79 29.84
CA LYS A 252 -16.50 45.19 28.78
C LYS A 252 -15.98 44.00 27.99
N LEU A 253 -15.97 42.81 28.59
CA LEU A 253 -15.32 41.62 28.03
C LEU A 253 -16.30 40.59 27.45
N ALA A 254 -17.59 40.66 27.77
CA ALA A 254 -18.57 39.62 27.42
C ALA A 254 -18.57 39.31 25.91
N SER A 255 -18.63 40.35 25.07
CA SER A 255 -18.58 40.21 23.60
C SER A 255 -17.32 39.50 23.09
N HIS A 256 -16.26 39.45 23.91
CA HIS A 256 -14.95 38.92 23.58
C HIS A 256 -14.61 37.61 24.30
N PHE A 257 -15.46 37.06 25.17
CA PHE A 257 -15.10 35.89 25.99
C PHE A 257 -14.58 34.70 25.18
N PHE A 258 -15.27 34.31 24.11
CA PHE A 258 -14.83 33.20 23.26
C PHE A 258 -13.62 33.55 22.38
N VAL A 259 -13.38 34.83 22.09
CA VAL A 259 -12.12 35.30 21.48
C VAL A 259 -10.97 35.12 22.46
N ILE A 260 -11.14 35.56 23.71
CA ILE A 260 -10.12 35.43 24.76
C ILE A 260 -9.80 33.96 25.03
N LEU A 261 -10.82 33.11 25.17
CA LEU A 261 -10.63 31.66 25.36
C LEU A 261 -9.91 31.00 24.16
N SER A 262 -10.11 31.51 22.93
CA SER A 262 -9.40 31.03 21.75
C SER A 262 -7.91 31.39 21.74
N ASN A 263 -7.47 32.33 22.58
CA ASN A 263 -6.07 32.74 22.73
C ASN A 263 -5.35 32.02 23.88
N LEU A 264 -6.01 31.11 24.59
CA LEU A 264 -5.30 30.20 25.50
C LEU A 264 -4.35 29.31 24.70
N PRO A 265 -3.15 28.98 25.21
CA PRO A 265 -2.23 28.08 24.53
C PRO A 265 -2.89 26.74 24.20
N GLU A 266 -2.67 26.23 22.98
CA GLU A 266 -3.19 24.92 22.55
C GLU A 266 -2.66 23.75 23.39
N THR A 267 -1.53 23.95 24.07
CA THR A 267 -0.92 22.97 24.98
C THR A 267 -1.52 22.98 26.39
N LEU A 268 -2.49 23.86 26.67
CA LEU A 268 -3.16 23.92 27.96
C LEU A 268 -4.33 22.92 28.00
N PRO A 269 -4.41 22.02 29.01
CA PRO A 269 -5.53 21.07 29.13
C PRO A 269 -6.88 21.78 29.29
N PRO A 270 -7.92 21.40 28.52
CA PRO A 270 -9.26 21.97 28.62
C PRO A 270 -9.90 21.91 30.01
N SER A 271 -9.63 20.88 30.82
CA SER A 271 -10.11 20.78 32.20
C SER A 271 -9.67 21.96 33.05
N ASN A 272 -8.48 22.51 32.80
CA ASN A 272 -7.96 23.63 33.60
C ASN A 272 -8.77 24.91 33.40
N TYR A 273 -9.43 25.07 32.24
CA TYR A 273 -10.24 26.26 31.94
C TYR A 273 -11.72 25.93 31.70
N LYS A 274 -12.17 24.73 32.07
CA LYS A 274 -13.58 24.31 31.98
C LYS A 274 -14.51 25.29 32.69
N ASP A 275 -14.16 25.68 33.91
CA ASP A 275 -14.95 26.61 34.72
C ASP A 275 -15.08 27.98 34.05
N LEU A 276 -14.06 28.43 33.31
CA LEU A 276 -14.12 29.67 32.53
C LEU A 276 -15.08 29.56 31.34
N ILE A 277 -15.11 28.40 30.67
CA ILE A 277 -16.06 28.14 29.59
C ILE A 277 -17.49 28.18 30.13
N GLU A 278 -17.75 27.49 31.24
CA GLU A 278 -19.06 27.47 31.90
C GLU A 278 -19.49 28.88 32.37
N LEU A 279 -18.55 29.65 32.91
CA LEU A 279 -18.78 31.06 33.29
C LEU A 279 -19.10 31.92 32.05
N ALA A 280 -18.39 31.75 30.95
CA ALA A 280 -18.64 32.48 29.71
C ALA A 280 -20.01 32.15 29.11
N ILE A 281 -20.36 30.86 29.01
CA ILE A 281 -21.65 30.39 28.51
C ILE A 281 -22.78 30.94 29.39
N SER A 282 -22.70 30.73 30.71
CA SER A 282 -23.74 31.18 31.64
C SER A 282 -23.94 32.70 31.62
N THR A 283 -22.85 33.48 31.47
CA THR A 283 -22.95 34.94 31.39
C THR A 283 -23.58 35.38 30.08
N LEU A 284 -23.19 34.79 28.95
CA LEU A 284 -23.65 35.20 27.62
C LEU A 284 -25.05 34.68 27.28
N SER A 285 -25.45 33.52 27.79
CA SER A 285 -26.80 32.99 27.57
C SER A 285 -27.86 33.68 28.43
N ASN A 286 -27.47 34.23 29.60
CA ASN A 286 -28.38 34.96 30.49
C ASN A 286 -28.44 36.48 30.22
N ALA A 287 -27.58 37.00 29.34
CA ALA A 287 -27.52 38.42 29.02
C ALA A 287 -28.75 38.84 28.19
N THR A 288 -29.35 39.97 28.54
CA THR A 288 -30.45 40.58 27.78
C THR A 288 -29.91 41.41 26.60
N ASP A 289 -30.73 41.63 25.56
CA ASP A 289 -30.33 42.48 24.43
C ASP A 289 -29.92 43.90 24.89
N ASP A 290 -30.53 44.41 25.97
CA ASP A 290 -30.18 45.70 26.56
C ASP A 290 -28.81 45.70 27.27
N ASP A 291 -28.38 44.55 27.81
CA ASP A 291 -27.05 44.41 28.42
C ASP A 291 -25.95 44.61 27.37
N PHE A 292 -26.13 44.09 26.15
CA PHE A 292 -25.19 44.24 25.03
C PHE A 292 -25.20 45.65 24.40
N LEU A 293 -26.36 46.31 24.35
CA LEU A 293 -26.49 47.70 23.86
C LEU A 293 -25.78 48.73 24.75
N SER A 294 -25.57 48.40 26.03
CA SER A 294 -24.80 49.24 26.96
C SER A 294 -23.27 49.16 26.79
N ILE A 295 -22.78 48.16 26.05
CA ILE A 295 -21.35 47.84 25.86
C ILE A 295 -20.73 48.68 24.74
N THR A 296 -21.52 49.07 23.74
CA THR A 296 -21.06 49.75 22.51
C THR A 296 -20.75 51.25 22.65
N ASN A 297 -20.96 51.84 23.84
CA ASN A 297 -20.88 53.30 24.04
C ASN A 297 -19.69 53.76 24.93
N ILE A 298 -18.62 52.97 25.04
CA ILE A 298 -17.45 53.35 25.85
C ILE A 298 -16.19 53.37 24.97
N ASP A 299 -15.86 54.59 24.52
CA ASP A 299 -14.60 55.04 23.91
C ASP A 299 -14.15 54.32 22.61
N ASP A 300 -14.54 54.88 21.46
CA ASP A 300 -14.18 54.53 20.07
C ASP A 300 -12.66 54.60 19.72
N ASP A 301 -11.75 54.63 20.71
CA ASP A 301 -10.31 54.88 20.50
C ASP A 301 -9.40 53.77 21.06
N ASP A 302 -9.90 52.54 21.21
CA ASP A 302 -9.08 51.38 21.61
C ASP A 302 -8.27 50.84 20.40
N ASP A 303 -7.18 51.54 20.08
CA ASP A 303 -6.17 51.18 19.06
C ASP A 303 -5.71 49.71 19.15
N TYR A 304 -5.70 49.12 20.35
CA TYR A 304 -5.33 47.71 20.54
C TYR A 304 -6.35 46.72 19.99
N GLU A 305 -7.65 46.91 20.24
CA GLU A 305 -8.70 45.97 19.77
C GLU A 305 -8.71 45.93 18.24
N ASN A 306 -8.69 47.11 17.61
CA ASN A 306 -8.65 47.24 16.16
C ASN A 306 -7.40 46.56 15.56
N LYS A 307 -6.23 46.75 16.17
CA LYS A 307 -4.99 46.06 15.76
C LYS A 307 -5.04 44.56 15.97
N PHE A 308 -5.65 44.10 17.07
CA PHE A 308 -5.79 42.68 17.38
C PHE A 308 -6.61 41.96 16.31
N TYR A 309 -7.79 42.50 15.95
CA TYR A 309 -8.65 41.90 14.93
C TYR A 309 -8.11 42.04 13.52
N ALA A 310 -7.35 43.11 13.21
CA ALA A 310 -6.64 43.21 11.94
C ALA A 310 -5.62 42.07 11.74
N ASN A 311 -5.02 41.58 12.83
CA ASN A 311 -4.08 40.46 12.81
C ASN A 311 -4.77 39.08 12.94
N ASN A 312 -5.98 39.01 13.51
CA ASN A 312 -6.70 37.77 13.80
C ASN A 312 -8.14 37.80 13.26
N SER A 313 -8.28 38.00 11.94
CA SER A 313 -9.60 38.13 11.29
C SER A 313 -10.52 36.94 11.51
N ASP A 314 -9.96 35.73 11.60
CA ASP A 314 -10.72 34.48 11.76
C ASP A 314 -11.42 34.37 13.11
N GLN A 315 -10.96 35.11 14.12
CA GLN A 315 -11.55 35.14 15.45
C GLN A 315 -12.71 36.15 15.56
N LEU A 316 -12.89 37.02 14.55
CA LEU A 316 -13.96 38.02 14.55
C LEU A 316 -15.35 37.38 14.56
N LYS A 317 -15.49 36.18 13.96
CA LYS A 317 -16.75 35.40 13.99
C LYS A 317 -17.16 34.97 15.40
N PHE A 318 -16.23 35.00 16.36
CA PHE A 318 -16.47 34.71 17.77
C PHE A 318 -16.56 35.97 18.65
N LYS A 319 -16.71 37.14 18.03
CA LYS A 319 -17.18 38.34 18.72
C LYS A 319 -18.71 38.31 18.71
N SER A 320 -19.34 38.33 19.89
CA SER A 320 -20.81 38.25 20.00
C SER A 320 -21.40 39.55 20.50
N ASP A 321 -22.29 40.14 19.70
CA ASP A 321 -23.09 41.31 20.08
C ASP A 321 -24.52 40.90 20.53
N LYS A 322 -24.75 39.60 20.70
CA LYS A 322 -26.05 38.98 21.02
C LYS A 322 -25.87 37.82 22.02
N PRO A 323 -26.95 37.39 22.69
CA PRO A 323 -26.91 36.16 23.46
C PRO A 323 -26.53 34.97 22.56
N VAL A 324 -25.68 34.11 23.09
CA VAL A 324 -25.06 33.04 22.33
C VAL A 324 -26.04 31.87 22.17
N ASP A 325 -26.15 31.34 20.95
CA ASP A 325 -27.00 30.19 20.62
C ASP A 325 -26.20 28.88 20.52
N GLU A 326 -26.93 27.75 20.45
CA GLU A 326 -26.34 26.41 20.34
C GLU A 326 -25.42 26.27 19.11
N LYS A 327 -25.80 26.92 18.00
CA LYS A 327 -25.05 26.86 16.75
C LYS A 327 -23.69 27.54 16.90
N TYR A 328 -23.66 28.75 17.46
CA TYR A 328 -22.42 29.47 17.72
C TYR A 328 -21.49 28.67 18.65
N LEU A 329 -22.03 28.10 19.74
CA LEU A 329 -21.22 27.30 20.66
C LEU A 329 -20.62 26.09 19.95
N THR A 330 -21.43 25.38 19.16
CA THR A 330 -20.98 24.23 18.38
C THR A 330 -19.83 24.64 17.44
N GLU A 331 -20.00 25.72 16.68
CA GLU A 331 -18.96 26.22 15.76
C GLU A 331 -17.66 26.62 16.49
N TRP A 332 -17.76 27.18 17.70
CA TRP A 332 -16.58 27.53 18.50
C TRP A 332 -15.84 26.29 19.03
N PHE A 333 -16.57 25.32 19.59
CA PHE A 333 -15.97 24.06 20.07
C PHE A 333 -15.30 23.29 18.93
N GLU A 334 -15.95 23.18 17.78
CA GLU A 334 -15.37 22.54 16.58
C GLU A 334 -14.10 23.25 16.11
N TYR A 335 -14.17 24.59 15.95
CA TYR A 335 -13.02 25.40 15.56
C TYR A 335 -11.85 25.23 16.53
N ARG A 336 -12.11 25.35 17.84
CA ARG A 336 -11.05 25.31 18.84
C ARG A 336 -10.44 23.91 18.95
N ALA A 337 -11.25 22.86 18.90
CA ALA A 337 -10.76 21.48 18.90
C ALA A 337 -9.88 21.20 17.67
N GLN A 338 -10.24 21.74 16.50
CA GLN A 338 -9.46 21.62 15.28
C GLN A 338 -8.13 22.40 15.35
N ILE A 339 -8.12 23.63 15.87
CA ILE A 339 -6.88 24.41 16.04
C ILE A 339 -5.91 23.70 16.99
N ILE A 340 -6.39 23.14 18.10
CA ILE A 340 -5.56 22.35 19.02
C ILE A 340 -4.93 21.17 18.27
N LEU A 341 -5.74 20.45 17.48
CA LEU A 341 -5.28 19.30 16.71
C LEU A 341 -4.21 19.69 15.68
N ASP A 342 -4.48 20.71 14.87
CA ASP A 342 -3.65 21.11 13.74
C ASP A 342 -2.29 21.68 14.19
N LEU A 343 -2.25 22.37 15.33
CA LEU A 343 -1.03 22.99 15.86
C LEU A 343 -0.21 22.07 16.77
N THR A 344 -0.85 21.18 17.53
CA THR A 344 -0.16 20.40 18.59
C THR A 344 -0.21 18.89 18.40
N MET A 345 -1.15 18.36 17.62
CA MET A 345 -1.47 16.93 17.52
C MET A 345 -1.89 16.28 18.85
N LEU A 346 -2.18 17.06 19.89
CA LEU A 346 -2.69 16.56 21.19
C LEU A 346 -4.19 16.26 21.08
N ILE A 347 -4.54 15.12 20.46
CA ILE A 347 -5.94 14.73 20.23
C ILE A 347 -6.72 14.63 21.53
N ASP A 348 -6.10 14.19 22.62
CA ASP A 348 -6.80 14.08 23.91
C ASP A 348 -7.35 15.42 24.37
N TYR A 349 -6.64 16.53 24.11
CA TYR A 349 -7.14 17.87 24.44
C TYR A 349 -8.28 18.29 23.52
N SER A 350 -8.23 17.96 22.23
CA SER A 350 -9.38 18.18 21.34
C SER A 350 -10.61 17.38 21.80
N LEU A 351 -10.44 16.11 22.18
CA LEU A 351 -11.52 15.25 22.69
C LEU A 351 -12.08 15.73 24.03
N GLU A 352 -11.22 16.13 24.94
CA GLU A 352 -11.59 16.67 26.25
C GLU A 352 -12.39 17.97 26.11
N LEU A 353 -11.96 18.87 25.22
CA LEU A 353 -12.69 20.10 24.92
C LEU A 353 -14.08 19.82 24.33
N LEU A 354 -14.18 18.89 23.37
CA LEU A 354 -15.46 18.49 22.80
C LEU A 354 -16.36 17.82 23.86
N ARG A 355 -15.78 17.02 24.75
CA ARG A 355 -16.51 16.39 25.86
C ARG A 355 -17.12 17.44 26.81
N ILE A 356 -16.40 18.52 27.10
CA ILE A 356 -16.96 19.64 27.88
C ILE A 356 -18.20 20.23 27.18
N GLY A 357 -18.16 20.41 25.86
CA GLY A 357 -19.32 20.87 25.09
C GLY A 357 -20.48 19.88 25.08
N ILE A 358 -20.20 18.57 24.95
CA ILE A 358 -21.20 17.49 24.99
C ILE A 358 -21.86 17.41 26.37
N ASP A 359 -21.09 17.48 27.45
CA ASP A 359 -21.60 17.53 28.83
C ASP A 359 -22.50 18.78 29.03
N GLY A 360 -22.21 19.86 28.31
CA GLY A 360 -23.02 21.08 28.19
C GLY A 360 -24.25 20.97 27.27
N GLN A 361 -24.67 19.76 26.88
CA GLN A 361 -25.84 19.45 26.03
C GLN A 361 -25.70 19.77 24.52
N LEU A 362 -24.47 19.95 24.01
CA LEU A 362 -24.23 20.16 22.56
C LEU A 362 -24.09 18.82 21.82
N SER A 363 -25.22 18.16 21.56
CA SER A 363 -25.26 16.83 20.92
C SER A 363 -24.58 16.76 19.54
N ARG A 364 -24.52 17.86 18.78
CA ARG A 364 -23.86 17.90 17.46
C ARG A 364 -22.36 17.63 17.51
N LEU A 365 -21.72 17.93 18.64
CA LEU A 365 -20.28 17.69 18.82
C LEU A 365 -19.93 16.20 18.93
N GLU A 366 -20.92 15.33 19.23
CA GLU A 366 -20.71 13.89 19.34
C GLU A 366 -20.20 13.25 18.04
N ASP A 367 -20.58 13.81 16.90
CA ASP A 367 -20.13 13.40 15.58
C ASP A 367 -18.63 13.62 15.41
N LEU A 368 -18.17 14.85 15.64
CA LEU A 368 -16.74 15.20 15.56
C LEU A 368 -15.93 14.48 16.63
N TYR A 369 -16.49 14.32 17.84
CA TYR A 369 -15.88 13.53 18.90
C TYR A 369 -15.64 12.08 18.44
N SER A 370 -16.63 11.42 17.84
CA SER A 370 -16.47 10.05 17.34
C SER A 370 -15.45 9.92 16.22
N GLU A 371 -15.36 10.93 15.33
CA GLU A 371 -14.36 11.00 14.27
C GLU A 371 -12.94 11.11 14.83
N LEU A 372 -12.72 12.03 15.78
CA LEU A 372 -11.44 12.23 16.44
C LEU A 372 -11.07 11.08 17.36
N ASP A 373 -12.04 10.46 18.02
CA ASP A 373 -11.81 9.34 18.91
C ASP A 373 -11.33 8.11 18.13
N LEU A 374 -11.87 7.87 16.94
CA LEU A 374 -11.35 6.85 16.02
C LEU A 374 -9.96 7.24 15.49
N TYR A 375 -9.76 8.52 15.12
CA TYR A 375 -8.48 9.03 14.62
C TYR A 375 -7.35 8.97 15.67
N SER A 376 -7.67 9.09 16.97
CA SER A 376 -6.70 9.01 18.08
C SER A 376 -5.86 7.74 18.07
N LEU A 377 -6.46 6.61 17.64
CA LEU A 377 -5.76 5.34 17.51
C LEU A 377 -4.60 5.47 16.53
N PHE A 378 -4.82 6.16 15.42
CA PHE A 378 -3.83 6.29 14.35
C PHE A 378 -2.67 7.23 14.68
N VAL A 379 -2.89 8.20 15.57
CA VAL A 379 -1.85 9.15 16.00
C VAL A 379 -0.97 8.59 17.10
N TYR A 380 -1.54 7.86 18.07
CA TYR A 380 -0.77 7.32 19.19
C TYR A 380 -0.15 5.95 18.91
N GLU A 381 -0.82 5.08 18.16
CA GLU A 381 -0.34 3.71 17.91
C GLU A 381 0.49 3.67 16.61
N ASN A 382 1.55 4.49 16.52
CA ASN A 382 2.70 4.40 15.60
C ASN A 382 2.45 3.78 14.20
N PHE A 383 1.34 4.13 13.53
CA PHE A 383 1.16 3.77 12.13
C PHE A 383 2.14 4.62 11.32
N THR A 384 2.90 3.99 10.42
CA THR A 384 3.86 4.63 9.50
C THR A 384 3.22 5.70 8.59
N LEU A 385 1.91 5.91 8.69
CA LEU A 385 1.10 6.81 7.88
C LEU A 385 0.83 8.10 8.64
N THR A 386 1.57 9.16 8.30
CA THR A 386 1.19 10.55 8.62
C THR A 386 -0.02 10.97 7.76
N ILE A 387 -1.18 10.40 8.03
CA ILE A 387 -2.45 10.85 7.42
C ILE A 387 -2.96 12.06 8.21
N THR A 388 -3.36 13.13 7.52
CA THR A 388 -3.96 14.30 8.18
C THR A 388 -5.42 14.01 8.51
N PHE A 389 -5.98 14.67 9.54
CA PHE A 389 -7.37 14.47 9.95
C PHE A 389 -8.36 14.73 8.79
N GLU A 390 -8.13 15.76 7.97
CA GLU A 390 -8.97 16.04 6.80
C GLU A 390 -8.99 14.88 5.78
N LYS A 391 -7.83 14.28 5.51
CA LYS A 391 -7.73 13.12 4.62
C LYS A 391 -8.42 11.92 5.25
N PHE A 392 -8.20 11.68 6.54
CA PHE A 392 -8.82 10.58 7.28
C PHE A 392 -10.35 10.67 7.27
N ARG A 393 -10.90 11.89 7.45
CA ARG A 393 -12.35 12.14 7.44
C ARG A 393 -13.01 11.72 6.13
N ASN A 394 -12.32 11.92 5.01
CA ASN A 394 -12.82 11.63 3.66
C ASN A 394 -12.72 10.16 3.24
N LEU A 395 -12.09 9.30 4.05
CA LEU A 395 -11.98 7.87 3.75
C LEU A 395 -13.30 7.14 3.98
N SER A 396 -13.56 6.14 3.14
CA SER A 396 -14.61 5.14 3.37
C SER A 396 -14.31 4.28 4.59
N ILE A 397 -15.34 3.60 5.11
CA ILE A 397 -15.19 2.68 6.25
C ILE A 397 -14.17 1.58 5.92
N ASP A 398 -14.22 1.01 4.71
CA ASP A 398 -13.28 -0.01 4.26
C ASP A 398 -11.83 0.52 4.20
N GLU A 399 -11.63 1.73 3.70
CA GLU A 399 -10.30 2.35 3.67
C GLU A 399 -9.78 2.63 5.09
N LYS A 400 -10.63 3.09 6.01
CA LYS A 400 -10.28 3.29 7.43
C LYS A 400 -9.89 1.96 8.09
N MET A 401 -10.56 0.86 7.75
CA MET A 401 -10.22 -0.50 8.21
C MET A 401 -8.87 -0.96 7.66
N ASN A 402 -8.58 -0.66 6.39
CA ASN A 402 -7.32 -1.05 5.76
C ASN A 402 -6.11 -0.29 6.33
N LEU A 403 -6.30 0.93 6.86
CA LEU A 403 -5.22 1.66 7.53
C LEU A 403 -4.62 0.89 8.72
N LEU A 404 -5.40 0.02 9.36
CA LEU A 404 -4.96 -0.74 10.54
C LEU A 404 -3.80 -1.72 10.22
N PHE A 405 -3.67 -2.17 8.97
CA PHE A 405 -2.65 -3.16 8.57
C PHE A 405 -1.77 -2.70 7.39
N ASN A 406 -1.87 -1.42 6.98
CA ASN A 406 -1.03 -0.85 5.92
C ASN A 406 0.42 -0.54 6.36
N GLY A 407 0.80 -0.85 7.60
CA GLY A 407 2.15 -0.63 8.18
C GLY A 407 3.10 -1.83 8.07
N GLU A 408 4.26 -1.75 8.74
CA GLU A 408 5.16 -2.90 8.87
C GLU A 408 4.42 -4.08 9.52
N LYS A 409 4.67 -5.29 9.01
CA LYS A 409 4.04 -6.51 9.52
C LYS A 409 4.44 -6.71 10.98
N ASN A 410 3.55 -6.36 11.89
CA ASN A 410 3.71 -6.70 13.29
C ASN A 410 3.46 -8.19 13.47
N ASP A 411 4.42 -8.89 14.08
CA ASP A 411 4.32 -10.33 14.36
C ASP A 411 3.78 -10.64 15.76
N ASN A 412 3.62 -9.62 16.61
CA ASN A 412 3.13 -9.82 17.96
C ASN A 412 1.59 -9.89 18.00
N ILE A 413 1.06 -11.10 18.23
CA ILE A 413 -0.37 -11.39 18.36
C ILE A 413 -1.04 -10.54 19.46
N LEU A 414 -0.38 -10.31 20.60
CA LEU A 414 -0.95 -9.52 21.70
C LEU A 414 -1.13 -8.04 21.34
N PHE A 415 -0.20 -7.50 20.53
CA PHE A 415 -0.30 -6.13 20.04
C PHE A 415 -1.47 -6.01 19.04
N ILE A 416 -1.55 -6.94 18.08
CA ILE A 416 -2.65 -6.99 17.10
C ILE A 416 -4.00 -7.14 17.80
N ARG A 417 -4.08 -7.98 18.82
CA ARG A 417 -5.28 -8.13 19.65
C ARG A 417 -5.74 -6.80 20.23
N ASN A 418 -4.88 -6.14 21.00
CA ASN A 418 -5.25 -4.91 21.71
C ASN A 418 -5.62 -3.79 20.72
N LEU A 419 -4.87 -3.70 19.63
CA LEU A 419 -5.09 -2.72 18.57
C LEU A 419 -6.41 -2.98 17.83
N PHE A 420 -6.72 -4.24 17.51
CA PHE A 420 -7.99 -4.62 16.89
C PHE A 420 -9.18 -4.43 17.85
N GLU A 421 -9.05 -4.82 19.12
CA GLU A 421 -10.06 -4.58 20.17
C GLU A 421 -10.43 -3.09 20.25
N LYS A 422 -9.42 -2.23 20.47
CA LYS A 422 -9.60 -0.77 20.57
C LYS A 422 -10.19 -0.19 19.29
N PHE A 423 -9.66 -0.58 18.12
CA PHE A 423 -10.14 -0.08 16.83
C PHE A 423 -11.59 -0.48 16.59
N PHE A 424 -11.94 -1.74 16.83
CA PHE A 424 -13.26 -2.26 16.53
C PHE A 424 -14.34 -1.69 17.46
N GLU A 425 -13.99 -1.42 18.72
CA GLU A 425 -14.86 -0.68 19.64
C GLU A 425 -15.14 0.74 19.11
N LYS A 426 -14.08 1.49 18.76
CA LYS A 426 -14.18 2.87 18.26
C LYS A 426 -14.93 2.97 16.94
N ILE A 427 -14.68 2.07 15.98
CA ILE A 427 -15.34 2.10 14.68
C ILE A 427 -16.82 1.71 14.78
N THR A 428 -17.17 0.82 15.71
CA THR A 428 -18.57 0.46 15.99
C THR A 428 -19.34 1.69 16.48
N VAL A 429 -18.78 2.43 17.44
CA VAL A 429 -19.37 3.67 17.96
C VAL A 429 -19.49 4.73 16.85
N TYR A 430 -18.44 4.90 16.04
CA TYR A 430 -18.46 5.81 14.89
C TYR A 430 -19.57 5.49 13.88
N CYS A 431 -19.71 4.21 13.49
CA CYS A 431 -20.73 3.77 12.53
C CYS A 431 -22.15 3.91 13.07
N GLN A 432 -22.36 3.57 14.36
CA GLN A 432 -23.66 3.72 15.02
C GLN A 432 -24.12 5.18 15.06
N ARG A 433 -23.22 6.11 15.38
CA ARG A 433 -23.53 7.54 15.48
C ARG A 433 -23.83 8.19 14.14
N LYS A 434 -23.02 7.92 13.12
CA LYS A 434 -23.22 8.49 11.79
C LYS A 434 -24.47 7.96 11.06
N GLN A 435 -25.23 7.04 11.68
CA GLN A 435 -26.39 6.35 11.09
C GLN A 435 -26.08 5.80 9.69
N LEU A 436 -24.82 5.48 9.42
CA LEU A 436 -24.36 5.29 8.05
C LEU A 436 -24.96 4.02 7.43
N VAL A 437 -25.35 3.01 8.22
CA VAL A 437 -26.19 1.87 7.83
C VAL A 437 -26.71 1.16 9.11
N ASN A 438 -27.84 0.45 9.05
CA ASN A 438 -28.25 -0.60 10.01
C ASN A 438 -27.26 -1.79 10.02
N VAL A 439 -25.94 -1.56 10.08
CA VAL A 439 -24.93 -2.63 10.11
C VAL A 439 -24.91 -3.18 11.53
N SER A 440 -25.25 -4.46 11.68
CA SER A 440 -24.97 -5.16 12.93
C SER A 440 -23.45 -5.20 13.15
N ARG A 441 -23.01 -5.31 14.40
CA ARG A 441 -21.59 -5.52 14.76
C ARG A 441 -20.99 -6.68 13.95
N LYS A 442 -21.76 -7.75 13.77
CA LYS A 442 -21.40 -8.93 12.96
C LYS A 442 -21.12 -8.59 11.50
N GLU A 443 -21.95 -7.78 10.85
CA GLU A 443 -21.75 -7.43 9.45
C GLU A 443 -20.54 -6.47 9.26
N LEU A 444 -20.22 -5.64 10.26
CA LEU A 444 -18.96 -4.87 10.27
C LEU A 444 -17.74 -5.79 10.38
N LEU A 445 -17.77 -6.77 11.29
CA LEU A 445 -16.71 -7.79 11.42
C LEU A 445 -16.56 -8.56 10.11
N ARG A 446 -17.67 -8.96 9.50
CA ARG A 446 -17.71 -9.66 8.24
C ARG A 446 -17.02 -8.91 7.11
N ASN A 447 -17.40 -7.65 6.89
CA ASN A 447 -16.78 -6.82 5.85
C ASN A 447 -15.29 -6.58 6.13
N PHE A 448 -14.92 -6.35 7.39
CA PHE A 448 -13.52 -6.24 7.80
C PHE A 448 -12.73 -7.51 7.46
N PHE A 449 -13.21 -8.68 7.88
CA PHE A 449 -12.54 -9.96 7.69
C PHE A 449 -12.43 -10.37 6.21
N LEU A 450 -13.45 -10.08 5.41
CA LEU A 450 -13.42 -10.29 3.96
C LEU A 450 -12.44 -9.37 3.22
N ASN A 451 -12.23 -8.14 3.73
CA ASN A 451 -11.26 -7.22 3.14
C ASN A 451 -9.83 -7.61 3.52
N ILE A 452 -9.56 -7.90 4.80
CA ILE A 452 -8.23 -8.28 5.27
C ILE A 452 -7.81 -9.65 4.71
N SER A 453 -8.73 -10.61 4.53
CA SER A 453 -8.43 -11.92 3.92
C SER A 453 -7.89 -11.80 2.48
N ARG A 454 -8.33 -10.77 1.73
CA ARG A 454 -7.86 -10.48 0.37
C ARG A 454 -6.55 -9.71 0.35
N MET A 455 -6.33 -8.83 1.33
CA MET A 455 -5.13 -7.97 1.41
C MET A 455 -3.92 -8.70 2.02
N ASP A 456 -4.07 -9.21 3.25
CA ASP A 456 -3.06 -9.95 3.99
C ASP A 456 -3.71 -11.02 4.88
N PHE A 457 -3.85 -12.23 4.31
CA PHE A 457 -4.42 -13.38 5.02
C PHE A 457 -3.62 -13.78 6.26
N GLY A 458 -2.32 -13.46 6.34
CA GLY A 458 -1.50 -13.72 7.51
C GLY A 458 -1.88 -12.85 8.72
N GLN A 459 -2.25 -11.58 8.50
CA GLN A 459 -2.77 -10.72 9.56
C GLN A 459 -4.18 -11.15 9.97
N CYS A 460 -4.99 -11.60 9.02
CA CYS A 460 -6.29 -12.22 9.31
C CYS A 460 -6.15 -13.40 10.27
N LEU A 461 -5.24 -14.35 9.96
CA LEU A 461 -4.97 -15.52 10.79
C LEU A 461 -4.57 -15.13 12.22
N LYS A 462 -3.69 -14.14 12.40
CA LYS A 462 -3.26 -13.67 13.73
C LYS A 462 -4.41 -13.19 14.61
N ILE A 463 -5.49 -12.68 14.02
CA ILE A 463 -6.69 -12.31 14.78
C ILE A 463 -7.43 -13.57 15.24
N PHE A 464 -7.57 -14.58 14.38
CA PHE A 464 -8.19 -15.86 14.75
C PHE A 464 -7.34 -16.68 15.75
N GLU A 465 -6.01 -16.59 15.69
CA GLU A 465 -5.09 -17.20 16.66
C GLU A 465 -5.32 -16.67 18.10
N ILE A 466 -5.95 -15.50 18.25
CA ILE A 466 -6.34 -15.00 19.58
C ILE A 466 -7.41 -15.88 20.21
N TYR A 467 -8.24 -16.57 19.42
CA TYR A 467 -9.37 -17.36 19.88
C TYR A 467 -9.06 -18.85 20.03
N THR A 468 -7.84 -19.29 19.73
CA THR A 468 -7.43 -20.69 19.86
C THR A 468 -7.64 -21.18 21.30
N ILE A 469 -8.42 -22.25 21.45
CA ILE A 469 -8.77 -22.83 22.76
C ILE A 469 -7.60 -23.60 23.37
N VAL A 470 -6.71 -24.14 22.53
CA VAL A 470 -5.70 -25.16 22.87
C VAL A 470 -4.72 -24.76 23.99
N ASN A 471 -4.68 -23.49 24.44
CA ASN A 471 -3.83 -23.05 25.56
C ASN A 471 -4.50 -22.02 26.49
N ARG A 472 -5.84 -21.94 26.52
CA ARG A 472 -6.56 -20.92 27.28
C ARG A 472 -7.72 -21.50 28.07
N THR A 473 -7.97 -20.89 29.23
CA THR A 473 -9.16 -21.20 30.04
C THR A 473 -10.42 -20.58 29.41
N THR A 474 -11.58 -21.15 29.73
CA THR A 474 -12.88 -20.66 29.25
C THR A 474 -13.15 -19.20 29.64
N GLU A 475 -12.67 -18.77 30.81
CA GLU A 475 -12.76 -17.38 31.29
C GLU A 475 -11.88 -16.43 30.45
N GLU A 476 -10.66 -16.85 30.09
CA GLU A 476 -9.75 -16.06 29.24
C GLU A 476 -10.29 -15.85 27.83
N ILE A 477 -11.04 -16.82 27.30
CA ILE A 477 -11.71 -16.72 25.99
C ILE A 477 -12.93 -15.79 26.08
N ARG A 478 -13.73 -15.87 27.15
CA ARG A 478 -14.86 -14.95 27.36
C ARG A 478 -14.45 -13.49 27.55
N HIS A 479 -13.24 -13.26 28.04
CA HIS A 479 -12.69 -11.90 28.11
C HIS A 479 -12.26 -11.33 26.74
N LEU A 480 -12.28 -12.13 25.66
CA LEU A 480 -12.03 -11.69 24.28
C LEU A 480 -13.29 -11.02 23.70
N LYS A 481 -13.57 -9.76 24.10
CA LYS A 481 -14.77 -8.97 23.76
C LYS A 481 -15.04 -8.70 22.26
N ILE A 482 -14.26 -9.29 21.35
CA ILE A 482 -14.35 -8.98 19.92
C ILE A 482 -15.46 -9.81 19.25
N ILE A 483 -15.52 -11.11 19.51
CA ILE A 483 -16.52 -12.05 18.97
C ILE A 483 -17.11 -12.79 20.16
N ASP A 484 -18.35 -12.45 20.52
CA ASP A 484 -19.01 -12.97 21.71
C ASP A 484 -19.61 -14.37 21.48
N ASP A 485 -19.97 -14.71 20.24
CA ASP A 485 -20.56 -15.99 19.86
C ASP A 485 -19.58 -16.85 19.04
N PRO A 486 -19.19 -18.06 19.52
CA PRO A 486 -18.30 -18.95 18.78
C PRO A 486 -18.90 -19.45 17.45
N CYS A 487 -20.23 -19.45 17.29
CA CYS A 487 -20.86 -19.76 16.00
C CYS A 487 -20.49 -18.69 14.95
N ASP A 488 -20.51 -17.42 15.33
CA ASP A 488 -20.13 -16.30 14.46
C ASP A 488 -18.63 -16.33 14.14
N LEU A 489 -17.79 -16.77 15.07
CA LEU A 489 -16.36 -16.99 14.84
C LEU A 489 -16.12 -17.99 13.70
N ILE A 490 -16.79 -19.15 13.76
CA ILE A 490 -16.67 -20.17 12.70
C ILE A 490 -17.20 -19.61 11.38
N GLU A 491 -18.40 -19.03 11.35
CA GLU A 491 -18.98 -18.48 10.10
C GLU A 491 -18.03 -17.47 9.41
N LEU A 492 -17.46 -16.52 10.17
CA LEU A 492 -16.53 -15.53 9.64
C LEU A 492 -15.23 -16.15 9.11
N ALA A 493 -14.69 -17.15 9.82
CA ALA A 493 -13.52 -17.91 9.39
C ALA A 493 -13.76 -18.66 8.08
N LEU A 494 -14.90 -19.35 7.98
CA LEU A 494 -15.32 -20.06 6.77
C LEU A 494 -15.47 -19.11 5.58
N GLU A 495 -16.02 -17.91 5.79
CA GLU A 495 -16.10 -16.87 4.76
C GLU A 495 -14.73 -16.32 4.35
N CYS A 496 -13.77 -16.20 5.28
CA CYS A 496 -12.38 -15.84 4.94
C CYS A 496 -11.75 -16.89 4.02
N ILE A 497 -11.92 -18.18 4.33
CA ILE A 497 -11.39 -19.28 3.52
C ILE A 497 -12.08 -19.35 2.14
N ARG A 498 -13.37 -19.03 2.07
CA ARG A 498 -14.09 -18.95 0.78
C ARG A 498 -13.67 -17.73 -0.08
N SER A 499 -12.98 -16.75 0.49
CA SER A 499 -12.72 -15.45 -0.16
C SER A 499 -11.26 -15.10 -0.45
N TYR A 500 -10.28 -15.82 0.09
CA TYR A 500 -8.86 -15.53 -0.16
C TYR A 500 -8.48 -15.71 -1.65
N ASP A 501 -7.55 -14.87 -2.12
CA ASP A 501 -7.20 -14.79 -3.54
C ASP A 501 -5.83 -15.42 -3.88
N ARG A 502 -4.91 -15.59 -2.92
CA ARG A 502 -3.56 -16.10 -3.17
C ARG A 502 -3.46 -17.60 -2.92
N VAL A 503 -3.00 -18.36 -3.92
CA VAL A 503 -2.80 -19.82 -3.78
C VAL A 503 -1.69 -20.18 -2.77
N SER A 504 -0.72 -19.28 -2.55
CA SER A 504 0.34 -19.46 -1.55
C SER A 504 -0.16 -19.54 -0.11
N ASP A 505 -1.38 -19.04 0.15
CA ASP A 505 -1.90 -18.89 1.50
C ASP A 505 -2.67 -20.14 1.95
N LEU A 506 -2.58 -21.25 1.21
CA LEU A 506 -3.21 -22.54 1.54
C LEU A 506 -2.82 -23.03 2.95
N ASP A 507 -1.53 -22.98 3.29
CA ASP A 507 -1.05 -23.38 4.62
C ASP A 507 -1.66 -22.51 5.74
N LEU A 508 -1.87 -21.22 5.44
CA LEU A 508 -2.51 -20.30 6.38
C LEU A 508 -4.00 -20.63 6.54
N ALA A 509 -4.67 -21.05 5.45
CA ALA A 509 -6.08 -21.45 5.50
C ALA A 509 -6.28 -22.73 6.34
N PHE A 510 -5.36 -23.69 6.27
CA PHE A 510 -5.36 -24.84 7.18
C PHE A 510 -5.14 -24.43 8.64
N LYS A 511 -4.15 -23.57 8.91
CA LYS A 511 -3.94 -23.03 10.27
C LYS A 511 -5.15 -22.27 10.80
N LEU A 512 -5.88 -21.58 9.94
CA LEU A 512 -7.11 -20.88 10.32
C LEU A 512 -8.19 -21.88 10.73
N MET A 513 -8.32 -23.01 10.03
CA MET A 513 -9.22 -24.10 10.44
C MET A 513 -8.81 -24.71 11.79
N GLU A 514 -7.51 -24.88 12.05
CA GLU A 514 -7.00 -25.37 13.34
C GLU A 514 -7.29 -24.44 14.53
N CYS A 515 -7.61 -23.16 14.26
CA CYS A 515 -7.97 -22.21 15.31
C CYS A 515 -9.43 -22.33 15.79
N LEU A 516 -10.26 -23.09 15.08
CA LEU A 516 -11.71 -23.15 15.30
C LEU A 516 -12.09 -24.13 16.42
N PRO A 517 -13.17 -23.85 17.16
CA PRO A 517 -13.67 -24.76 18.19
C PRO A 517 -14.22 -26.05 17.56
N GLU A 518 -13.86 -27.18 18.17
CA GLU A 518 -14.32 -28.51 17.76
C GLU A 518 -15.67 -28.89 18.42
N ARG A 519 -16.36 -29.90 17.85
CA ARG A 519 -17.67 -30.36 18.34
C ARG A 519 -17.65 -30.81 19.80
N ASP A 520 -16.57 -31.44 20.23
CA ASP A 520 -16.38 -31.90 21.60
C ASP A 520 -16.30 -30.75 22.60
N GLN A 521 -15.93 -29.54 22.17
CA GLN A 521 -15.80 -28.36 23.01
C GLN A 521 -17.11 -27.59 23.22
N ALA A 522 -18.22 -28.02 22.59
CA ALA A 522 -19.53 -27.36 22.70
C ALA A 522 -19.96 -27.11 24.15
N HIS A 523 -19.76 -28.11 25.03
CA HIS A 523 -20.12 -28.04 26.45
C HIS A 523 -19.28 -27.04 27.26
N LEU A 524 -18.09 -26.66 26.78
CA LEU A 524 -17.22 -25.67 27.42
C LEU A 524 -17.61 -24.23 27.04
N LEU A 525 -18.24 -24.08 25.88
CA LEU A 525 -18.59 -22.79 25.28
C LEU A 525 -20.02 -22.35 25.62
N ASN A 526 -20.95 -23.30 25.81
CA ASN A 526 -22.34 -23.00 26.17
C ASN A 526 -22.58 -23.05 27.68
N VAL A 527 -22.24 -21.98 28.40
CA VAL A 527 -22.31 -21.95 29.88
C VAL A 527 -23.30 -20.92 30.43
N GLU A 528 -23.95 -20.11 29.58
CA GLU A 528 -24.78 -18.98 30.05
C GLU A 528 -26.27 -19.05 29.72
N GLN A 529 -26.79 -20.14 29.14
CA GLN A 529 -28.22 -20.25 28.85
C GLN A 529 -28.90 -21.20 29.86
N ASN A 530 -29.34 -20.68 31.00
CA ASN A 530 -30.09 -21.43 32.03
C ASN A 530 -31.55 -21.79 31.61
N ASN A 531 -31.81 -22.03 30.33
CA ASN A 531 -33.11 -22.42 29.79
C ASN A 531 -32.93 -23.68 28.93
N ASP A 532 -33.49 -24.81 29.39
CA ASP A 532 -33.39 -26.11 28.70
C ASP A 532 -33.85 -26.06 27.21
N ASP A 533 -34.72 -25.12 26.82
CA ASP A 533 -35.25 -24.98 25.44
C ASP A 533 -34.37 -24.13 24.48
N ASP A 534 -33.52 -23.24 24.99
CA ASP A 534 -32.62 -22.39 24.18
C ASP A 534 -31.27 -23.09 23.92
N ASP A 535 -30.83 -23.93 24.86
CA ASP A 535 -29.62 -24.75 24.76
C ASP A 535 -29.63 -25.70 23.56
N ASP A 536 -30.78 -26.33 23.29
CA ASP A 536 -30.96 -27.25 22.16
C ASP A 536 -30.85 -26.52 20.81
N GLN A 537 -31.37 -25.28 20.71
CA GLN A 537 -31.31 -24.50 19.47
C GLN A 537 -29.90 -23.99 19.16
N TRP A 538 -29.16 -23.54 20.18
CA TRP A 538 -27.78 -23.11 20.00
C TRP A 538 -26.90 -24.31 19.62
N LEU A 539 -27.06 -25.46 20.28
CA LEU A 539 -26.30 -26.67 19.99
C LEU A 539 -26.57 -27.18 18.57
N ASP A 540 -27.83 -27.14 18.13
CA ASP A 540 -28.21 -27.44 16.76
C ASP A 540 -27.53 -26.51 15.76
N ARG A 541 -27.49 -25.19 16.04
CA ARG A 541 -26.78 -24.23 15.20
C ARG A 541 -25.28 -24.50 15.17
N PHE A 542 -24.66 -24.74 16.32
CA PHE A 542 -23.24 -25.03 16.44
C PHE A 542 -22.85 -26.29 15.66
N ASN A 543 -23.66 -27.35 15.74
CA ASN A 543 -23.44 -28.58 14.98
C ASN A 543 -23.55 -28.36 13.46
N ARG A 544 -24.58 -27.62 13.00
CA ARG A 544 -24.74 -27.30 11.56
C ARG A 544 -23.56 -26.51 11.00
N ILE A 545 -23.05 -25.54 11.75
CA ILE A 545 -21.90 -24.73 11.32
C ILE A 545 -20.62 -25.57 11.33
N ASN A 546 -20.46 -26.51 12.27
CA ASN A 546 -19.37 -27.48 12.24
C ASN A 546 -19.48 -28.44 11.04
N ASP A 547 -20.68 -28.81 10.60
CA ASP A 547 -20.86 -29.57 9.36
C ASP A 547 -20.36 -28.76 8.14
N GLU A 548 -20.63 -27.45 8.10
CA GLU A 548 -20.05 -26.56 7.06
C GLU A 548 -18.53 -26.44 7.16
N ALA A 549 -17.98 -26.46 8.38
CA ALA A 549 -16.55 -26.45 8.62
C ALA A 549 -15.88 -27.73 8.09
N ASP A 550 -16.47 -28.90 8.31
CA ASP A 550 -16.03 -30.17 7.72
C ASP A 550 -16.09 -30.14 6.19
N GLU A 551 -17.13 -29.53 5.63
CA GLU A 551 -17.22 -29.35 4.18
C GLU A 551 -16.07 -28.48 3.63
N ILE A 552 -15.70 -27.41 4.34
CA ILE A 552 -14.55 -26.56 3.99
C ILE A 552 -13.22 -27.26 4.19
N ALA A 553 -13.05 -28.07 5.23
CA ALA A 553 -11.87 -28.91 5.39
C ALA A 553 -11.72 -29.86 4.19
N PHE A 554 -12.83 -30.42 3.69
CA PHE A 554 -12.84 -31.18 2.44
C PHE A 554 -12.51 -30.32 1.21
N HIS A 555 -13.01 -29.08 1.13
CA HIS A 555 -12.64 -28.15 0.05
C HIS A 555 -11.13 -27.90 0.05
N LEU A 556 -10.52 -27.67 1.21
CA LEU A 556 -9.09 -27.43 1.37
C LEU A 556 -8.25 -28.66 1.00
N SER A 557 -8.64 -29.86 1.43
CA SER A 557 -7.91 -31.09 1.07
C SER A 557 -7.95 -31.38 -0.45
N MET A 558 -9.04 -31.01 -1.12
CA MET A 558 -9.12 -31.10 -2.59
C MET A 558 -8.22 -30.05 -3.27
N VAL A 559 -8.13 -28.84 -2.71
CA VAL A 559 -7.22 -27.81 -3.21
C VAL A 559 -5.76 -28.22 -2.99
N GLU A 560 -5.42 -28.78 -1.83
CA GLU A 560 -4.10 -29.34 -1.52
C GLU A 560 -3.73 -30.44 -2.52
N PHE A 561 -4.61 -31.42 -2.71
CA PHE A 561 -4.45 -32.46 -3.73
C PHE A 561 -4.18 -31.89 -5.12
N LEU A 562 -4.88 -30.83 -5.53
CA LEU A 562 -4.65 -30.19 -6.81
C LEU A 562 -3.31 -29.44 -6.86
N CYS A 563 -2.91 -28.78 -5.78
CA CYS A 563 -1.63 -28.08 -5.67
C CYS A 563 -0.45 -29.06 -5.74
N GLU A 564 -0.50 -30.17 -5.01
CA GLU A 564 0.48 -31.26 -5.07
C GLU A 564 0.69 -31.77 -6.50
N ASN A 565 -0.38 -31.80 -7.30
CA ASN A 565 -0.36 -32.24 -8.70
C ASN A 565 -0.15 -31.08 -9.71
N ASN A 566 0.52 -30.00 -9.30
CA ASN A 566 0.86 -28.83 -10.14
C ASN A 566 -0.38 -28.15 -10.79
N THR A 567 -1.52 -28.20 -10.12
CA THR A 567 -2.73 -27.44 -10.50
C THR A 567 -3.11 -26.48 -9.38
N PRO A 568 -2.32 -25.40 -9.17
CA PRO A 568 -2.60 -24.43 -8.12
C PRO A 568 -3.91 -23.70 -8.40
N ILE A 569 -4.85 -23.79 -7.45
CA ILE A 569 -6.13 -23.08 -7.45
C ILE A 569 -6.49 -22.70 -6.02
N THR A 570 -7.45 -21.79 -5.84
CA THR A 570 -8.04 -21.49 -4.52
C THR A 570 -9.38 -22.21 -4.30
N VAL A 571 -9.86 -22.23 -3.06
CA VAL A 571 -11.22 -22.75 -2.73
C VAL A 571 -12.30 -21.99 -3.51
N LYS A 572 -12.14 -20.67 -3.65
CA LYS A 572 -13.03 -19.80 -4.43
C LYS A 572 -13.12 -20.24 -5.89
N GLU A 573 -11.97 -20.49 -6.52
CA GLU A 573 -11.89 -20.96 -7.92
C GLU A 573 -12.50 -22.36 -8.07
N LEU A 574 -12.21 -23.28 -7.14
CA LEU A 574 -12.79 -24.63 -7.14
C LEU A 574 -14.32 -24.60 -7.10
N ILE A 575 -14.90 -23.77 -6.22
CA ILE A 575 -16.35 -23.61 -6.11
C ILE A 575 -16.93 -22.97 -7.38
N GLN A 576 -16.27 -21.96 -7.97
CA GLN A 576 -16.70 -21.34 -9.23
C GLN A 576 -16.74 -22.32 -10.41
N ILE A 577 -15.80 -23.26 -10.49
CA ILE A 577 -15.78 -24.31 -11.52
C ILE A 577 -17.01 -25.23 -11.41
N SER A 578 -17.54 -25.43 -10.20
CA SER A 578 -18.75 -26.22 -9.97
C SER A 578 -20.06 -25.48 -10.29
N ALA A 579 -20.10 -24.16 -10.09
CA ALA A 579 -21.32 -23.34 -10.17
C ALA A 579 -21.78 -22.95 -11.60
N THR A 580 -20.99 -23.22 -12.64
CA THR A 580 -21.34 -22.81 -14.01
C THR A 580 -22.24 -23.85 -14.69
N THR A 581 -23.53 -23.55 -14.87
CA THR A 581 -24.57 -24.57 -15.05
C THR A 581 -24.90 -25.01 -16.49
N THR A 582 -24.36 -24.41 -17.56
CA THR A 582 -24.93 -24.68 -18.91
C THR A 582 -23.98 -24.77 -20.11
N THR A 583 -22.66 -24.59 -19.97
CA THR A 583 -21.70 -24.68 -21.11
C THR A 583 -20.47 -25.54 -20.79
N THR A 584 -20.62 -26.47 -19.84
CA THR A 584 -19.58 -26.79 -18.85
C THR A 584 -18.90 -28.14 -18.95
N THR A 585 -19.45 -29.15 -19.63
CA THR A 585 -18.84 -30.50 -19.67
C THR A 585 -17.45 -30.46 -20.31
N GLU A 586 -17.27 -29.75 -21.43
CA GLU A 586 -15.97 -29.63 -22.09
C GLU A 586 -14.94 -28.89 -21.26
N LYS A 587 -15.34 -27.80 -20.56
CA LYS A 587 -14.44 -27.04 -19.68
C LYS A 587 -14.05 -27.86 -18.45
N GLN A 588 -14.99 -28.56 -17.84
CA GLN A 588 -14.75 -29.45 -16.71
C GLN A 588 -13.85 -30.63 -17.12
N LEU A 589 -14.10 -31.25 -18.28
CA LEU A 589 -13.23 -32.27 -18.86
C LEU A 589 -11.84 -31.72 -19.20
N SER A 590 -11.74 -30.47 -19.68
CA SER A 590 -10.44 -29.83 -19.94
C SER A 590 -9.64 -29.60 -18.64
N PHE A 591 -10.33 -29.29 -17.54
CA PHE A 591 -9.72 -29.19 -16.22
C PHE A 591 -9.22 -30.54 -15.74
N VAL A 592 -10.03 -31.60 -15.84
CA VAL A 592 -9.62 -32.98 -15.51
C VAL A 592 -8.42 -33.41 -16.36
N LYS A 593 -8.42 -33.13 -17.67
CA LYS A 593 -7.27 -33.36 -18.55
C LYS A 593 -6.02 -32.63 -18.08
N LYS A 594 -6.15 -31.38 -17.62
CA LYS A 594 -5.03 -30.59 -17.10
C LYS A 594 -4.43 -31.25 -15.85
N VAL A 595 -5.26 -31.67 -14.89
CA VAL A 595 -4.83 -32.36 -13.67
C VAL A 595 -4.10 -33.66 -14.00
N LEU A 596 -4.70 -34.50 -14.85
CA LEU A 596 -4.09 -35.78 -15.28
C LEU A 596 -2.77 -35.59 -16.02
N ASN A 597 -2.70 -34.63 -16.95
CA ASN A 597 -1.48 -34.36 -17.70
C ASN A 597 -0.37 -33.81 -16.81
N ASN A 598 -0.69 -32.96 -15.82
CA ASN A 598 0.28 -32.44 -14.88
C ASN A 598 0.82 -33.55 -13.97
N PHE A 599 -0.07 -34.43 -13.48
CA PHE A 599 0.31 -35.64 -12.75
C PHE A 599 1.30 -36.51 -13.53
N CYS A 600 1.03 -36.75 -14.82
CA CYS A 600 1.90 -37.55 -15.69
C CYS A 600 3.23 -36.86 -16.00
N LYS A 601 3.26 -35.53 -16.08
CA LYS A 601 4.50 -34.75 -16.34
C LYS A 601 5.43 -34.70 -15.13
N GLN A 602 4.90 -34.70 -13.92
CA GLN A 602 5.69 -34.63 -12.68
C GLN A 602 6.44 -35.94 -12.37
N ARG A 603 5.91 -37.08 -12.83
CA ARG A 603 6.34 -38.41 -12.39
C ARG A 603 6.85 -39.25 -13.56
N THR A 604 7.88 -40.06 -13.33
CA THR A 604 8.38 -41.01 -14.33
C THR A 604 7.86 -42.43 -14.10
N THR A 605 7.67 -42.82 -12.84
CA THR A 605 7.15 -44.12 -12.40
C THR A 605 6.39 -43.93 -11.10
N ILE A 606 5.41 -44.79 -10.81
CA ILE A 606 4.53 -44.64 -9.65
C ILE A 606 4.31 -45.99 -8.97
N ASP A 607 4.17 -45.98 -7.65
CA ASP A 607 3.70 -47.14 -6.91
C ASP A 607 2.19 -47.34 -7.09
N SER A 608 1.75 -48.61 -7.08
CA SER A 608 0.33 -48.95 -7.25
C SER A 608 -0.59 -48.33 -6.20
N LEU A 609 -0.06 -48.01 -5.01
CA LEU A 609 -0.79 -47.37 -3.92
C LEU A 609 -1.02 -45.88 -4.21
N GLU A 610 0.02 -45.17 -4.65
CA GLU A 610 -0.04 -43.75 -4.97
C GLU A 610 -1.01 -43.48 -6.14
N TRP A 611 -1.00 -44.32 -7.18
CA TRP A 611 -2.00 -44.24 -8.25
C TRP A 611 -3.43 -44.44 -7.76
N LYS A 612 -3.64 -45.44 -6.88
CA LYS A 612 -4.97 -45.68 -6.30
C LYS A 612 -5.46 -44.48 -5.50
N GLN A 613 -4.59 -43.89 -4.68
CA GLN A 613 -4.93 -42.71 -3.88
C GLN A 613 -5.23 -41.50 -4.77
N PHE A 614 -4.39 -41.24 -5.78
CA PHE A 614 -4.64 -40.18 -6.76
C PHE A 614 -5.99 -40.33 -7.47
N PHE A 615 -6.28 -41.55 -7.97
CA PHE A 615 -7.52 -41.80 -8.70
C PHE A 615 -8.76 -41.75 -7.81
N LEU A 616 -8.64 -42.14 -6.53
CA LEU A 616 -9.71 -41.99 -5.54
C LEU A 616 -9.99 -40.50 -5.28
N ASN A 617 -8.96 -39.70 -5.00
CA ASN A 617 -9.10 -38.25 -4.81
C ASN A 617 -9.69 -37.56 -6.05
N LEU A 618 -9.25 -37.96 -7.26
CA LEU A 618 -9.81 -37.47 -8.51
C LEU A 618 -11.29 -37.83 -8.66
N LYS A 619 -11.68 -39.05 -8.28
CA LYS A 619 -13.07 -39.50 -8.31
C LYS A 619 -13.93 -38.73 -7.31
N ASP A 620 -13.41 -38.46 -6.12
CA ASP A 620 -14.12 -37.70 -5.09
C ASP A 620 -14.28 -36.23 -5.48
N LEU A 621 -13.26 -35.63 -6.11
CA LEU A 621 -13.34 -34.31 -6.73
C LEU A 621 -14.43 -34.26 -7.81
N ILE A 622 -14.46 -35.24 -8.71
CA ILE A 622 -15.46 -35.26 -9.78
C ILE A 622 -16.88 -35.43 -9.23
N LYS A 623 -17.07 -36.35 -8.28
CA LYS A 623 -18.37 -36.57 -7.66
C LYS A 623 -18.91 -35.33 -6.95
N LYS A 624 -18.06 -34.55 -6.27
CA LYS A 624 -18.50 -33.38 -5.49
C LYS A 624 -18.68 -32.13 -6.36
N TYR A 625 -17.75 -31.84 -7.28
CA TYR A 625 -17.74 -30.57 -8.03
C TYR A 625 -18.12 -30.69 -9.50
N LEU A 626 -17.91 -31.85 -10.12
CA LEU A 626 -18.04 -32.07 -11.57
C LEU A 626 -19.08 -33.15 -11.88
N THR A 627 -20.27 -33.03 -11.29
CA THR A 627 -21.37 -34.02 -11.39
C THR A 627 -21.88 -34.26 -12.81
N SER A 628 -21.47 -33.43 -13.78
CA SER A 628 -21.82 -33.58 -15.19
C SER A 628 -21.00 -34.68 -15.91
N ILE A 629 -19.84 -35.07 -15.36
CA ILE A 629 -18.94 -36.05 -15.98
C ILE A 629 -19.35 -37.46 -15.54
N SER A 630 -19.59 -38.34 -16.51
CA SER A 630 -19.84 -39.75 -16.23
C SER A 630 -18.56 -40.52 -15.86
N ASP A 631 -18.70 -41.60 -15.09
CA ASP A 631 -17.57 -42.50 -14.78
C ASP A 631 -16.91 -43.05 -16.07
N GLU A 632 -17.66 -43.22 -17.16
CA GLU A 632 -17.13 -43.66 -18.46
C GLU A 632 -16.28 -42.59 -19.15
N GLU A 633 -16.74 -41.32 -19.18
CA GLU A 633 -15.97 -40.19 -19.74
C GLU A 633 -14.70 -39.89 -18.95
N LEU A 634 -14.72 -40.08 -17.63
CA LEU A 634 -13.55 -39.98 -16.77
C LEU A 634 -12.50 -41.04 -17.13
N ILE A 635 -12.92 -42.31 -17.25
CA ILE A 635 -12.02 -43.40 -17.62
C ILE A 635 -11.47 -43.17 -19.03
N GLU A 636 -12.32 -42.78 -19.99
CA GLU A 636 -11.88 -42.43 -21.35
C GLU A 636 -10.82 -41.33 -21.32
N THR A 637 -11.07 -40.25 -20.58
CA THR A 637 -10.13 -39.13 -20.46
C THR A 637 -8.83 -39.54 -19.78
N THR A 638 -8.91 -40.43 -18.79
CA THR A 638 -7.76 -41.00 -18.08
C THR A 638 -6.89 -41.82 -19.02
N VAL A 639 -7.48 -42.76 -19.76
CA VAL A 639 -6.78 -43.59 -20.77
C VAL A 639 -6.11 -42.70 -21.81
N ARG A 640 -6.83 -41.71 -22.34
CA ARG A 640 -6.29 -40.71 -23.27
C ARG A 640 -5.06 -39.99 -22.72
N CYS A 641 -5.14 -39.42 -21.52
CA CYS A 641 -4.02 -38.67 -20.93
C CYS A 641 -2.81 -39.56 -20.62
N LEU A 642 -3.05 -40.78 -20.12
CA LEU A 642 -1.98 -41.76 -19.85
C LEU A 642 -1.27 -42.17 -21.14
N LEU A 643 -2.02 -42.38 -22.23
CA LEU A 643 -1.46 -42.70 -23.53
C LEU A 643 -0.61 -41.53 -24.04
N TRP A 644 -1.12 -40.30 -24.08
CA TRP A 644 -0.37 -39.11 -24.55
C TRP A 644 0.70 -38.59 -23.57
N SER A 645 1.03 -39.32 -22.50
CA SER A 645 2.06 -38.94 -21.53
C SER A 645 3.50 -39.08 -22.05
N ASN A 646 3.70 -39.79 -23.16
CA ASN A 646 5.01 -40.11 -23.75
C ASN A 646 5.94 -40.88 -22.80
N ASN A 647 5.37 -41.75 -21.96
CA ASN A 647 6.09 -42.57 -21.01
C ASN A 647 5.60 -44.03 -21.08
N GLU A 648 6.54 -44.95 -21.27
CA GLU A 648 6.30 -46.38 -21.36
C GLU A 648 5.45 -46.93 -20.20
N TYR A 649 5.75 -46.51 -18.96
CA TYR A 649 5.06 -46.98 -17.77
C TYR A 649 3.58 -46.56 -17.78
N PHE A 650 3.29 -45.30 -18.08
CA PHE A 650 1.92 -44.79 -18.13
C PHE A 650 1.11 -45.37 -19.28
N ILE A 651 1.75 -45.63 -20.43
CA ILE A 651 1.12 -46.32 -21.56
C ILE A 651 0.71 -47.74 -21.14
N GLN A 652 1.58 -48.49 -20.48
CA GLN A 652 1.24 -49.82 -19.94
C GLN A 652 0.13 -49.75 -18.88
N MET A 653 0.14 -48.72 -18.03
CA MET A 653 -0.96 -48.50 -17.09
C MET A 653 -2.29 -48.21 -17.77
N ALA A 654 -2.30 -47.48 -18.90
CA ALA A 654 -3.51 -47.21 -19.66
C ALA A 654 -4.20 -48.50 -20.12
N PHE A 655 -3.42 -49.51 -20.51
CA PHE A 655 -3.92 -50.82 -20.91
C PHE A 655 -4.70 -51.53 -19.80
N ASN A 656 -4.31 -51.36 -18.53
CA ASN A 656 -5.02 -51.95 -17.40
C ASN A 656 -6.45 -51.40 -17.21
N HIS A 657 -6.71 -50.19 -17.72
CA HIS A 657 -8.01 -49.52 -17.66
C HIS A 657 -8.92 -49.84 -18.86
N ILE A 658 -8.41 -50.56 -19.87
CA ILE A 658 -9.19 -51.07 -21.00
C ILE A 658 -9.64 -52.50 -20.68
N ASP A 659 -10.90 -52.84 -20.94
CA ASP A 659 -11.37 -54.20 -20.75
C ASP A 659 -10.79 -55.12 -21.83
N MET A 660 -10.37 -56.34 -21.46
CA MET A 660 -9.69 -57.28 -22.37
C MET A 660 -10.64 -58.36 -22.92
N MET A 661 -11.84 -58.46 -22.36
CA MET A 661 -12.92 -59.33 -22.82
C MET A 661 -14.24 -58.61 -22.60
N GLU A 662 -15.18 -58.72 -23.53
CA GLU A 662 -16.57 -58.38 -23.24
C GLU A 662 -17.04 -59.24 -22.05
N SER A 663 -17.00 -58.69 -20.84
CA SER A 663 -17.39 -59.42 -19.66
C SER A 663 -18.91 -59.71 -19.75
N ILE A 664 -19.23 -60.95 -20.08
CA ILE A 664 -20.60 -61.48 -20.11
C ILE A 664 -21.21 -61.57 -18.69
N ARG A 665 -20.52 -61.16 -17.61
CA ARG A 665 -21.07 -61.25 -16.24
C ARG A 665 -20.68 -60.07 -15.34
N GLY A 666 -21.62 -59.13 -15.19
CA GLY A 666 -22.00 -58.58 -13.88
C GLY A 666 -21.20 -57.47 -13.21
N ASN A 667 -19.95 -57.16 -13.60
CA ASN A 667 -19.17 -56.07 -12.97
C ASN A 667 -18.85 -54.93 -13.97
N ARG A 668 -19.88 -54.17 -14.35
CA ARG A 668 -19.83 -53.13 -15.41
C ARG A 668 -19.20 -51.77 -15.01
N SER A 669 -18.44 -51.63 -13.93
CA SER A 669 -18.18 -50.29 -13.34
C SER A 669 -16.72 -49.83 -13.24
N LYS A 670 -15.73 -50.50 -13.84
CA LYS A 670 -14.31 -50.14 -13.61
C LYS A 670 -13.40 -50.00 -14.83
N LYS A 671 -13.83 -50.35 -16.04
CA LYS A 671 -12.97 -50.35 -17.24
C LYS A 671 -13.69 -49.81 -18.47
N LEU A 672 -12.92 -49.25 -19.40
CA LEU A 672 -13.40 -48.75 -20.68
C LEU A 672 -13.81 -49.91 -21.60
N ASN A 673 -14.90 -49.75 -22.35
CA ASN A 673 -15.33 -50.70 -23.38
C ASN A 673 -14.19 -50.97 -24.39
N THR A 674 -14.00 -52.25 -24.73
CA THR A 674 -13.04 -52.76 -25.73
C THR A 674 -13.10 -51.98 -27.03
N GLU A 675 -14.29 -51.77 -27.61
CA GLU A 675 -14.45 -51.08 -28.90
C GLU A 675 -13.92 -49.64 -28.87
N LYS A 676 -14.30 -48.87 -27.83
CA LYS A 676 -13.82 -47.49 -27.65
C LYS A 676 -12.33 -47.44 -27.34
N GLY A 677 -11.83 -48.38 -26.54
CA GLY A 677 -10.41 -48.52 -26.23
C GLY A 677 -9.57 -48.74 -27.49
N ILE A 678 -9.99 -49.65 -28.37
CA ILE A 678 -9.32 -49.92 -29.66
C ILE A 678 -9.31 -48.67 -30.54
N GLN A 679 -10.43 -47.94 -30.65
CA GLN A 679 -10.49 -46.71 -31.43
C GLN A 679 -9.49 -45.65 -30.94
N ILE A 680 -9.38 -45.45 -29.62
CA ILE A 680 -8.44 -44.51 -29.01
C ILE A 680 -7.00 -44.96 -29.26
N LEU A 681 -6.69 -46.24 -29.05
CA LEU A 681 -5.35 -46.79 -29.27
C LEU A 681 -4.90 -46.66 -30.72
N ARG A 682 -5.80 -46.92 -31.69
CA ARG A 682 -5.50 -46.71 -33.12
C ARG A 682 -5.20 -45.25 -33.42
N GLN A 683 -6.00 -44.32 -32.88
CA GLN A 683 -5.76 -42.89 -33.07
C GLN A 683 -4.41 -42.46 -32.49
N VAL A 684 -4.10 -42.91 -31.26
CA VAL A 684 -2.83 -42.64 -30.59
C VAL A 684 -1.65 -43.22 -31.36
N ALA A 685 -1.74 -44.47 -31.82
CA ALA A 685 -0.68 -45.11 -32.61
C ALA A 685 -0.41 -44.35 -33.92
N LYS A 686 -1.47 -43.90 -34.61
CA LYS A 686 -1.35 -43.04 -35.80
C LYS A 686 -0.68 -41.71 -35.49
N ASP A 687 -1.04 -41.08 -34.37
CA ASP A 687 -0.42 -39.83 -33.92
C ASP A 687 1.06 -40.03 -33.58
N TYR A 688 1.42 -41.12 -32.89
CA TYR A 688 2.81 -41.45 -32.61
C TYR A 688 3.64 -41.64 -33.88
N LEU A 689 3.12 -42.37 -34.85
CA LEU A 689 3.78 -42.55 -36.14
C LEU A 689 3.89 -41.23 -36.92
N LYS A 690 2.89 -40.34 -36.80
CA LYS A 690 2.92 -39.03 -37.44
C LYS A 690 4.04 -38.13 -36.90
N TYR A 691 4.31 -38.19 -35.59
CA TYR A 691 5.32 -37.36 -34.92
C TYR A 691 6.68 -38.06 -34.75
N ALA A 692 6.80 -39.33 -35.12
CA ALA A 692 8.05 -40.08 -35.06
C ALA A 692 9.13 -39.48 -35.97
N GLY A 693 10.35 -39.43 -35.47
CA GLY A 693 11.54 -39.04 -36.20
C GLY A 693 12.05 -40.13 -37.13
N SER A 694 13.17 -39.80 -37.78
CA SER A 694 13.84 -40.69 -38.75
C SER A 694 14.66 -41.82 -38.10
N GLN A 695 14.85 -41.80 -36.78
CA GLN A 695 15.72 -42.76 -36.12
C GLN A 695 15.01 -44.11 -35.92
N PRO A 696 15.70 -45.25 -36.10
CA PRO A 696 15.10 -46.57 -35.91
C PRO A 696 14.68 -46.84 -34.46
N ASP A 697 15.44 -46.30 -33.50
CA ASP A 697 15.18 -46.42 -32.05
C ASP A 697 14.35 -45.25 -31.51
N ASP A 698 13.58 -44.57 -32.36
CA ASP A 698 12.71 -43.50 -31.90
C ASP A 698 11.66 -44.04 -30.91
N VAL A 699 11.61 -43.41 -29.75
CA VAL A 699 10.73 -43.76 -28.65
C VAL A 699 9.25 -43.73 -29.07
N MET A 700 8.86 -42.84 -30.00
CA MET A 700 7.49 -42.75 -30.51
C MET A 700 7.12 -43.97 -31.35
N ILE A 701 8.06 -44.54 -32.11
CA ILE A 701 7.83 -45.78 -32.87
C ILE A 701 7.64 -46.94 -31.90
N LYS A 702 8.44 -46.99 -30.82
CA LYS A 702 8.26 -47.96 -29.74
C LYS A 702 6.86 -47.85 -29.11
N TYR A 703 6.40 -46.64 -28.81
CA TYR A 703 5.07 -46.41 -28.23
C TYR A 703 3.93 -46.78 -29.19
N ALA A 704 4.05 -46.43 -30.48
CA ALA A 704 3.10 -46.85 -31.51
C ALA A 704 3.00 -48.39 -31.58
N ARG A 705 4.16 -49.08 -31.59
CA ARG A 705 4.23 -50.53 -31.57
C ARG A 705 3.57 -51.11 -30.33
N MET A 706 3.83 -50.57 -29.13
CA MET A 706 3.18 -51.04 -27.90
C MET A 706 1.65 -50.96 -27.96
N CYS A 707 1.09 -49.87 -28.50
CA CYS A 707 -0.35 -49.72 -28.67
C CYS A 707 -0.92 -50.74 -29.67
N LEU A 708 -0.23 -50.96 -30.80
CA LEU A 708 -0.65 -51.91 -31.84
C LEU A 708 -0.50 -53.37 -31.38
N ASP A 709 0.57 -53.71 -30.67
CA ASP A 709 0.79 -55.04 -30.09
C ASP A 709 -0.34 -55.38 -29.10
N PHE A 710 -0.76 -54.41 -28.29
CA PHE A 710 -1.90 -54.58 -27.39
C PHE A 710 -3.22 -54.82 -28.16
N ILE A 711 -3.49 -54.06 -29.23
CA ILE A 711 -4.64 -54.31 -30.10
C ILE A 711 -4.57 -55.71 -30.71
N HIS A 712 -3.39 -56.11 -31.23
CA HIS A 712 -3.16 -57.43 -31.81
C HIS A 712 -3.36 -58.56 -30.78
N THR A 713 -3.09 -58.33 -29.49
CA THR A 713 -3.42 -59.31 -28.44
C THR A 713 -4.93 -59.49 -28.22
N ILE A 714 -5.73 -58.47 -28.49
CA ILE A 714 -7.20 -58.49 -28.37
C ILE A 714 -7.82 -59.09 -29.64
N ASP A 715 -7.39 -58.62 -30.82
CA ASP A 715 -7.82 -59.11 -32.13
C ASP A 715 -6.61 -59.31 -33.07
N PRO A 716 -6.10 -60.55 -33.19
CA PRO A 716 -4.98 -60.87 -34.07
C PRO A 716 -5.29 -60.71 -35.57
N ASN A 717 -6.57 -60.74 -35.96
CA ASN A 717 -6.98 -60.70 -37.37
C ASN A 717 -7.34 -59.30 -37.85
N ASP A 718 -7.10 -58.26 -37.04
CA ASP A 718 -7.39 -56.88 -37.40
C ASP A 718 -6.47 -56.39 -38.52
N PHE A 719 -7.04 -56.26 -39.72
CA PHE A 719 -6.32 -55.88 -40.94
C PHE A 719 -5.58 -54.54 -40.78
N ASP A 720 -6.25 -53.53 -40.23
CA ASP A 720 -5.68 -52.18 -40.03
C ASP A 720 -4.47 -52.20 -39.10
N THR A 721 -4.51 -52.98 -38.02
CA THR A 721 -3.40 -53.08 -37.05
C THR A 721 -2.22 -53.83 -37.65
N ASN A 722 -2.48 -54.91 -38.40
CA ASN A 722 -1.45 -55.67 -39.09
C ASN A 722 -0.77 -54.83 -40.18
N ASP A 723 -1.51 -54.03 -40.94
CA ASP A 723 -0.95 -53.10 -41.92
C ASP A 723 -0.06 -52.03 -41.27
N GLU A 724 -0.46 -51.47 -40.12
CA GLU A 724 0.37 -50.52 -39.37
C GLU A 724 1.61 -51.19 -38.74
N LEU A 725 1.52 -52.44 -38.28
CA LEU A 725 2.67 -53.21 -37.79
C LEU A 725 3.65 -53.54 -38.92
N ASN A 726 3.14 -53.96 -40.09
CA ASN A 726 3.92 -54.19 -41.31
C ASN A 726 4.61 -52.90 -41.76
N PHE A 727 3.94 -51.75 -41.66
CA PHE A 727 4.53 -50.44 -41.91
C PHE A 727 5.70 -50.13 -40.96
N ILE A 728 5.56 -50.37 -39.65
CA ILE A 728 6.66 -50.20 -38.69
C ILE A 728 7.82 -51.16 -39.02
N GLN A 729 7.53 -52.41 -39.41
CA GLN A 729 8.55 -53.36 -39.80
C GLN A 729 9.29 -52.91 -41.07
N ALA A 730 8.58 -52.38 -42.07
CA ALA A 730 9.19 -51.83 -43.27
C ALA A 730 10.07 -50.61 -42.96
N LEU A 731 9.66 -49.74 -42.03
CA LEU A 731 10.49 -48.62 -41.56
C LEU A 731 11.80 -49.09 -40.90
N GLN A 732 11.75 -50.17 -40.12
CA GLN A 732 12.95 -50.75 -39.51
C GLN A 732 13.91 -51.28 -40.58
N LEU A 733 13.39 -51.99 -41.60
CA LEU A 733 14.19 -52.48 -42.72
C LEU A 733 14.78 -51.34 -43.55
N LEU A 734 14.01 -50.27 -43.82
CA LEU A 734 14.51 -49.08 -44.52
C LEU A 734 15.68 -48.43 -43.78
N ASN A 735 15.56 -48.24 -42.47
CA ASN A 735 16.62 -47.66 -41.64
C ASN A 735 17.85 -48.57 -41.54
N GLN A 736 17.66 -49.89 -41.48
CA GLN A 736 18.75 -50.86 -41.39
C GLN A 736 19.53 -50.98 -42.71
N GLU A 737 18.81 -51.12 -43.83
CA GLU A 737 19.43 -51.44 -45.12
C GLU A 737 19.84 -50.20 -45.92
N PHE A 738 19.21 -49.05 -45.67
CA PHE A 738 19.44 -47.79 -46.39
C PHE A 738 19.71 -46.60 -45.45
N PRO A 739 20.81 -46.62 -44.66
CA PRO A 739 21.07 -45.61 -43.63
C PRO A 739 21.47 -44.22 -44.18
N GLY A 740 21.74 -44.11 -45.49
CA GLY A 740 22.23 -42.87 -46.12
C GLY A 740 21.20 -41.75 -46.25
N LYS A 741 19.94 -41.98 -45.86
CA LYS A 741 18.83 -41.04 -46.05
C LYS A 741 17.90 -41.07 -44.83
N GLU A 742 17.30 -39.92 -44.53
CA GLU A 742 16.39 -39.78 -43.39
C GLU A 742 14.97 -40.24 -43.76
N TRP A 743 14.53 -41.34 -43.14
CA TRP A 743 13.23 -41.98 -43.39
C TRP A 743 12.17 -41.50 -42.40
N LEU A 744 11.47 -40.42 -42.74
CA LEU A 744 10.37 -39.90 -41.92
C LEU A 744 9.06 -40.68 -42.19
N PRO A 745 8.43 -41.29 -41.17
CA PRO A 745 7.20 -42.08 -41.36
C PRO A 745 6.05 -41.31 -42.03
N ILE A 746 5.85 -40.04 -41.65
CA ILE A 746 4.84 -39.16 -42.25
C ILE A 746 5.11 -38.89 -43.74
N ARG A 747 6.38 -38.85 -44.16
CA ARG A 747 6.71 -38.65 -45.57
C ARG A 747 6.40 -39.94 -46.34
N ILE A 748 6.79 -41.09 -45.82
CA ILE A 748 6.59 -42.38 -46.49
C ILE A 748 5.10 -42.66 -46.71
N LYS A 749 4.23 -42.35 -45.74
CA LYS A 749 2.77 -42.50 -45.91
C LYS A 749 2.15 -41.57 -46.96
N ASN A 750 2.78 -40.44 -47.28
CA ASN A 750 2.23 -39.41 -48.17
C ASN A 750 2.91 -39.36 -49.55
N ILE A 751 4.02 -40.07 -49.74
CA ILE A 751 4.80 -40.07 -50.98
C ILE A 751 4.18 -41.05 -51.98
N GLY A 752 4.19 -40.69 -53.26
CA GLY A 752 3.75 -41.57 -54.35
C GLY A 752 4.63 -42.83 -54.44
N GLN A 753 4.03 -43.95 -54.83
CA GLN A 753 4.70 -45.26 -54.85
C GLN A 753 6.01 -45.26 -55.67
N GLN A 754 6.03 -44.55 -56.80
CA GLN A 754 7.22 -44.42 -57.67
C GLN A 754 8.30 -43.53 -57.06
N ASP A 755 7.91 -42.41 -56.45
CA ASP A 755 8.83 -41.47 -55.81
C ASP A 755 9.52 -42.10 -54.58
N LEU A 756 8.82 -42.96 -53.84
CA LEU A 756 9.43 -43.69 -52.71
C LEU A 756 10.51 -44.66 -53.19
N LEU A 757 10.25 -45.36 -54.29
CA LEU A 757 11.21 -46.27 -54.89
C LEU A 757 12.46 -45.53 -55.39
N GLU A 758 12.27 -44.42 -56.09
CA GLU A 758 13.37 -43.55 -56.50
C GLU A 758 14.12 -43.02 -55.27
N MET A 759 13.41 -42.70 -54.19
CA MET A 759 14.01 -42.29 -52.94
C MET A 759 14.89 -43.38 -52.30
N ILE A 760 14.50 -44.65 -52.37
CA ILE A 760 15.29 -45.81 -51.90
C ILE A 760 16.50 -46.02 -52.79
N LEU A 761 16.31 -46.01 -54.11
CA LEU A 761 17.36 -46.24 -55.09
C LEU A 761 18.41 -45.11 -55.13
N SER A 762 18.04 -43.89 -54.77
CA SER A 762 18.96 -42.75 -54.63
C SER A 762 19.69 -42.68 -53.27
N SER A 763 19.34 -43.54 -52.31
CA SER A 763 19.89 -43.48 -50.95
C SER A 763 21.36 -43.91 -50.85
N ALA A 764 21.80 -44.84 -51.72
CA ALA A 764 23.16 -45.34 -51.75
C ALA A 764 23.54 -45.80 -53.17
N ARG A 765 24.82 -45.67 -53.53
CA ARG A 765 25.33 -46.09 -54.85
C ARG A 765 25.16 -47.58 -55.14
N ASN A 766 25.00 -48.41 -54.12
CA ASN A 766 24.78 -49.85 -54.21
C ASN A 766 23.35 -50.25 -53.79
N ALA A 767 22.41 -49.31 -53.65
CA ALA A 767 21.04 -49.63 -53.25
C ALA A 767 20.38 -50.63 -54.21
N HIS A 768 20.68 -50.54 -55.51
CA HIS A 768 20.18 -51.42 -56.55
C HIS A 768 20.62 -52.88 -56.42
N THR A 769 21.65 -53.20 -55.61
CA THR A 769 22.09 -54.59 -55.39
C THR A 769 21.29 -55.31 -54.30
N LYS A 770 20.49 -54.58 -53.51
CA LYS A 770 19.71 -55.12 -52.37
C LYS A 770 18.26 -55.45 -52.76
N ILE A 771 18.10 -56.20 -53.84
CA ILE A 771 16.80 -56.45 -54.50
C ILE A 771 15.81 -57.13 -53.55
N ASP A 772 16.23 -58.20 -52.87
CA ASP A 772 15.36 -58.98 -51.97
C ASP A 772 14.82 -58.14 -50.80
N GLU A 773 15.62 -57.21 -50.28
CA GLU A 773 15.19 -56.33 -49.19
C GLU A 773 14.25 -55.21 -49.69
N ILE A 774 14.48 -54.68 -50.89
CA ILE A 774 13.57 -53.73 -51.54
C ILE A 774 12.21 -54.40 -51.80
N LEU A 775 12.19 -55.63 -52.30
CA LEU A 775 10.98 -56.41 -52.53
C LEU A 775 10.21 -56.66 -51.22
N LYS A 776 10.91 -57.04 -50.14
CA LYS A 776 10.29 -57.21 -48.81
C LYS A 776 9.69 -55.91 -48.29
N ILE A 777 10.38 -54.78 -48.40
CA ILE A 777 9.88 -53.47 -47.96
C ILE A 777 8.61 -53.09 -48.72
N ILE A 778 8.59 -53.30 -50.04
CA ILE A 778 7.45 -52.98 -50.90
C ILE A 778 6.25 -53.85 -50.56
N HIS A 779 6.47 -55.15 -50.34
CA HIS A 779 5.43 -56.08 -49.92
C HIS A 779 4.86 -55.70 -48.55
N LEU A 780 5.71 -55.37 -47.58
CA LEU A 780 5.29 -54.93 -46.24
C LEU A 780 4.54 -53.60 -46.25
N LEU A 781 4.89 -52.68 -47.14
CA LEU A 781 4.18 -51.40 -47.29
C LEU A 781 2.90 -51.52 -48.13
N ASN A 782 2.57 -52.72 -48.63
CA ASN A 782 1.48 -52.96 -49.59
C ASN A 782 1.53 -51.99 -50.79
N LEU A 783 2.72 -51.52 -51.16
CA LEU A 783 2.89 -50.61 -52.28
C LEU A 783 2.69 -51.41 -53.56
N PHE A 784 1.88 -50.86 -54.46
CA PHE A 784 1.49 -51.40 -55.76
C PHE A 784 0.28 -52.34 -55.83
N LYS A 785 -0.30 -52.84 -54.73
CA LYS A 785 -1.56 -53.63 -54.81
C LYS A 785 -2.69 -52.87 -55.53
N SER A 786 -3.20 -53.43 -56.62
CA SER A 786 -4.46 -53.01 -57.26
C SER A 786 -5.63 -53.51 -56.41
N SER A 787 -6.78 -52.82 -56.46
CA SER A 787 -7.97 -53.19 -55.67
C SER A 787 -8.60 -54.52 -56.06
N ASP A 788 -8.12 -55.14 -57.15
CA ASP A 788 -8.65 -56.36 -57.73
C ASP A 788 -7.63 -57.48 -57.51
N ASN A 789 -8.02 -58.49 -56.74
CA ASN A 789 -7.20 -59.67 -56.40
C ASN A 789 -6.99 -60.60 -57.62
N ASP A 790 -6.31 -60.12 -58.66
CA ASP A 790 -5.82 -60.95 -59.74
C ASP A 790 -4.32 -61.20 -59.55
N ASP A 791 -3.93 -62.47 -59.34
CA ASP A 791 -2.53 -62.91 -59.17
C ASP A 791 -1.61 -62.46 -60.33
N ASN A 792 -2.17 -62.11 -61.49
CA ASN A 792 -1.44 -61.62 -62.65
C ASN A 792 -0.90 -60.18 -62.48
N ASP A 793 -1.51 -59.38 -61.60
CA ASP A 793 -1.10 -58.00 -61.35
C ASP A 793 0.19 -57.93 -60.50
N ASP A 794 0.39 -58.89 -59.59
CA ASP A 794 1.59 -58.97 -58.73
C ASP A 794 2.86 -59.25 -59.56
N GLU A 795 2.78 -60.16 -60.53
CA GLU A 795 3.91 -60.46 -61.45
C GLU A 795 4.20 -59.28 -62.40
N GLU A 796 3.17 -58.54 -62.84
CA GLU A 796 3.34 -57.35 -63.68
C GLU A 796 3.96 -56.18 -62.90
N GLN A 797 3.62 -56.05 -61.62
CA GLN A 797 4.18 -55.05 -60.72
C GLN A 797 5.63 -55.38 -60.34
N GLU A 798 5.93 -56.65 -60.03
CA GLU A 798 7.31 -57.12 -59.82
C GLU A 798 8.16 -56.83 -61.06
N ALA A 799 7.65 -57.11 -62.26
CA ALA A 799 8.34 -56.76 -63.51
C ALA A 799 8.63 -55.26 -63.64
N ARG A 800 7.65 -54.40 -63.35
CA ARG A 800 7.84 -52.93 -63.39
C ARG A 800 8.88 -52.47 -62.38
N LEU A 801 8.89 -53.06 -61.20
CA LEU A 801 9.86 -52.76 -60.15
C LEU A 801 11.29 -53.13 -60.57
N LEU A 802 11.49 -54.37 -61.04
CA LEU A 802 12.79 -54.84 -61.48
C LEU A 802 13.33 -54.01 -62.66
N ASN A 803 12.47 -53.51 -63.55
CA ASN A 803 12.88 -52.57 -64.59
C ASN A 803 13.47 -51.27 -64.01
N ILE A 804 12.80 -50.65 -63.03
CA ILE A 804 13.26 -49.40 -62.41
C ILE A 804 14.56 -49.61 -61.64
N ILE A 805 14.70 -50.74 -60.92
CA ILE A 805 15.95 -51.09 -60.21
C ILE A 805 17.09 -51.30 -61.23
N GLY A 806 16.81 -51.99 -62.33
CA GLY A 806 17.79 -52.23 -63.40
C GLY A 806 18.19 -50.95 -64.15
N GLU A 807 17.25 -50.04 -64.40
CA GLU A 807 17.52 -48.70 -64.93
C GLU A 807 18.50 -47.94 -64.03
N LYS A 808 18.30 -48.00 -62.71
CA LYS A 808 19.22 -47.38 -61.75
C LYS A 808 20.59 -48.06 -61.72
N ALA A 809 20.64 -49.38 -61.83
CA ALA A 809 21.89 -50.13 -61.90
C ALA A 809 22.73 -49.68 -63.11
N ILE A 810 22.07 -49.46 -64.27
CA ILE A 810 22.69 -48.90 -65.48
C ILE A 810 23.23 -47.48 -65.21
N GLU A 811 22.43 -46.58 -64.62
CA GLU A 811 22.86 -45.21 -64.30
C GLU A 811 24.08 -45.17 -63.36
N ASN A 812 24.18 -46.13 -62.43
CA ASN A 812 25.29 -46.27 -61.50
C ASN A 812 26.52 -47.02 -62.08
N GLY A 813 26.43 -47.52 -63.32
CA GLY A 813 27.50 -48.28 -63.99
C GLY A 813 27.65 -49.74 -63.54
N ASP A 814 26.66 -50.30 -62.84
CA ASP A 814 26.64 -51.71 -62.42
C ASP A 814 25.88 -52.56 -63.44
N TYR A 815 26.53 -52.80 -64.57
CA TYR A 815 25.88 -53.51 -65.67
C TYR A 815 25.71 -55.02 -65.42
N LYS A 816 26.44 -55.59 -64.46
CA LYS A 816 26.32 -57.01 -64.09
C LYS A 816 24.97 -57.28 -63.44
N THR A 817 24.59 -56.46 -62.46
CA THR A 817 23.28 -56.60 -61.78
C THR A 817 22.12 -56.27 -62.72
N ALA A 818 22.26 -55.28 -63.61
CA ALA A 818 21.27 -55.01 -64.64
C ALA A 818 21.05 -56.21 -65.57
N ASN A 819 22.13 -56.89 -65.98
CA ASN A 819 22.05 -58.10 -66.80
C ASN A 819 21.41 -59.27 -66.05
N ASP A 820 21.82 -59.52 -64.81
CA ASP A 820 21.24 -60.59 -63.97
C ASP A 820 19.72 -60.38 -63.75
N LEU A 821 19.29 -59.13 -63.54
CA LEU A 821 17.87 -58.75 -63.45
C LEU A 821 17.12 -59.01 -64.77
N SER A 822 17.73 -58.68 -65.91
CA SER A 822 17.12 -58.95 -67.21
C SER A 822 16.96 -60.44 -67.47
N ILE A 823 17.92 -61.26 -67.03
CA ILE A 823 17.84 -62.73 -67.10
C ILE A 823 16.71 -63.23 -66.21
N GLN A 824 16.58 -62.70 -64.99
CA GLN A 824 15.49 -63.06 -64.07
C GLN A 824 14.10 -62.74 -64.65
N ILE A 825 13.94 -61.57 -65.29
CA ILE A 825 12.69 -61.19 -65.97
C ILE A 825 12.38 -62.16 -67.13
N MET A 826 13.39 -62.51 -67.94
CA MET A 826 13.23 -63.42 -69.08
C MET A 826 12.96 -64.88 -68.67
N ASP A 827 13.63 -65.38 -67.64
CA ASP A 827 13.49 -66.77 -67.18
C ASP A 827 12.12 -67.03 -66.55
N ARG A 828 11.55 -66.02 -65.86
CA ARG A 828 10.25 -66.10 -65.20
C ARG A 828 9.08 -65.60 -66.05
N ASN A 829 9.34 -64.97 -67.20
CA ASN A 829 8.30 -64.34 -68.05
C ASN A 829 7.41 -63.33 -67.27
N LEU A 830 7.99 -62.59 -66.32
CA LEU A 830 7.26 -61.67 -65.45
C LEU A 830 6.48 -60.60 -66.25
N GLY A 831 5.21 -60.39 -65.90
CA GLY A 831 4.31 -59.41 -66.53
C GLY A 831 3.85 -59.77 -67.95
N HIS A 832 3.89 -61.06 -68.33
CA HIS A 832 3.54 -61.56 -69.66
C HIS A 832 4.20 -60.80 -70.82
N GLY A 833 5.38 -60.22 -70.57
CA GLY A 833 6.12 -59.43 -71.54
C GLY A 833 5.59 -58.02 -71.81
N LYS A 834 4.55 -57.51 -71.14
CA LYS A 834 4.04 -56.14 -71.40
C LYS A 834 4.94 -55.03 -70.85
N SER A 835 5.51 -55.24 -69.67
CA SER A 835 6.32 -54.25 -68.95
C SER A 835 7.80 -54.64 -68.86
N GLY A 836 8.13 -55.94 -68.73
CA GLY A 836 9.49 -56.48 -68.53
C GLY A 836 10.49 -56.26 -69.68
N TRP A 837 10.02 -55.94 -70.89
CA TRP A 837 10.90 -55.78 -72.06
C TRP A 837 11.75 -54.50 -72.03
N LYS A 838 11.37 -53.49 -71.23
CA LYS A 838 12.00 -52.15 -71.22
C LYS A 838 13.46 -52.17 -70.76
N LEU A 839 13.77 -52.84 -69.64
CA LEU A 839 15.14 -53.01 -69.16
C LEU A 839 15.97 -53.82 -70.16
N CYS A 840 15.39 -54.91 -70.68
CA CYS A 840 16.03 -55.75 -71.69
C CYS A 840 16.38 -54.94 -72.95
N TYR A 841 15.52 -53.99 -73.35
CA TYR A 841 15.77 -53.09 -74.48
C TYR A 841 16.90 -52.08 -74.19
N GLN A 842 16.95 -51.51 -72.99
CA GLN A 842 18.03 -50.60 -72.60
C GLN A 842 19.38 -51.30 -72.58
N ILE A 843 19.42 -52.54 -72.10
CA ILE A 843 20.60 -53.41 -72.18
C ILE A 843 21.03 -53.62 -73.63
N CYS A 844 20.08 -53.86 -74.55
CA CYS A 844 20.37 -53.92 -76.00
C CYS A 844 20.96 -52.63 -76.56
N CYS A 845 20.50 -51.48 -76.11
CA CYS A 845 21.07 -50.19 -76.52
C CYS A 845 22.49 -49.98 -75.98
N LEU A 846 22.77 -50.40 -74.74
CA LEU A 846 24.10 -50.30 -74.12
C LEU A 846 25.13 -51.21 -74.78
N MET A 847 24.72 -52.41 -75.22
CA MET A 847 25.59 -53.34 -75.96
C MET A 847 26.26 -52.71 -77.19
N ASN A 848 25.68 -51.65 -77.76
CA ASN A 848 26.26 -50.96 -78.93
C ASN A 848 27.10 -49.71 -78.58
N LYS A 849 26.99 -49.19 -77.36
CA LYS A 849 27.60 -47.91 -76.97
C LYS A 849 28.85 -48.08 -76.10
N GLU A 850 28.92 -49.11 -75.26
CA GLU A 850 29.99 -49.27 -74.28
C GLU A 850 30.75 -50.60 -74.46
N LEU A 851 32.04 -50.50 -74.83
CA LEU A 851 32.93 -51.65 -75.10
C LEU A 851 33.16 -52.55 -73.87
N GLU A 852 33.10 -52.01 -72.65
CA GLU A 852 33.30 -52.77 -71.42
C GLU A 852 32.13 -53.73 -71.16
N PHE A 853 30.90 -53.29 -71.39
CA PHE A 853 29.70 -54.12 -71.22
C PHE A 853 29.59 -55.22 -72.28
N GLU A 854 30.06 -54.93 -73.49
CA GLU A 854 30.10 -55.90 -74.57
C GLU A 854 30.94 -57.14 -74.16
N SER A 855 32.06 -56.96 -73.47
CA SER A 855 32.92 -58.08 -73.05
C SER A 855 32.33 -59.02 -71.99
N LEU A 856 31.28 -58.59 -71.28
CA LEU A 856 30.67 -59.33 -70.16
C LEU A 856 29.61 -60.37 -70.57
N LEU A 857 29.00 -60.22 -71.74
CA LEU A 857 27.92 -61.11 -72.21
C LEU A 857 28.38 -62.07 -73.32
N THR A 858 28.01 -63.36 -73.20
CA THR A 858 28.21 -64.34 -74.27
C THR A 858 27.28 -64.07 -75.45
N ILE A 859 27.69 -64.47 -76.66
CA ILE A 859 26.89 -64.27 -77.89
C ILE A 859 25.48 -64.88 -77.75
N ASP A 860 25.35 -66.02 -77.06
CA ASP A 860 24.07 -66.68 -76.78
C ASP A 860 23.16 -65.86 -75.87
N GLN A 861 23.70 -65.25 -74.82
CA GLN A 861 22.94 -64.36 -73.92
C GLN A 861 22.43 -63.13 -74.67
N ARG A 862 23.26 -62.53 -75.55
CA ARG A 862 22.86 -61.39 -76.37
C ARG A 862 21.73 -61.73 -77.34
N LEU A 863 21.82 -62.89 -78.00
CA LEU A 863 20.75 -63.37 -78.89
C LEU A 863 19.45 -63.63 -78.12
N ARG A 864 19.55 -64.16 -76.90
CA ARG A 864 18.41 -64.42 -76.02
C ARG A 864 17.69 -63.13 -75.64
N ILE A 865 18.40 -62.11 -75.15
CA ILE A 865 17.83 -60.79 -74.78
C ILE A 865 17.17 -60.11 -75.98
N LEU A 866 17.87 -60.06 -77.12
CA LEU A 866 17.33 -59.47 -78.36
C LEU A 866 16.07 -60.18 -78.85
N SER A 867 16.04 -61.51 -78.78
CA SER A 867 14.86 -62.29 -79.19
C SER A 867 13.67 -62.07 -78.26
N PHE A 868 13.90 -61.90 -76.95
CA PHE A 868 12.87 -61.63 -75.96
C PHE A 868 12.26 -60.24 -76.15
N VAL A 869 13.10 -59.21 -76.33
CA VAL A 869 12.61 -57.83 -76.56
C VAL A 869 11.80 -57.75 -77.86
N LEU A 870 12.24 -58.38 -78.94
CA LEU A 870 11.50 -58.42 -80.21
C LEU A 870 10.15 -59.13 -80.12
N ALA A 871 10.00 -60.09 -79.20
CA ALA A 871 8.75 -60.81 -79.01
C ALA A 871 7.71 -60.00 -78.20
N HIS A 872 8.16 -59.01 -77.44
CA HIS A 872 7.38 -58.37 -76.37
C HIS A 872 7.30 -56.84 -76.46
N CYS A 873 8.06 -56.19 -77.35
CA CYS A 873 7.97 -54.75 -77.63
C CYS A 873 6.61 -54.41 -78.28
N PRO A 874 5.95 -53.28 -77.92
CA PRO A 874 4.69 -52.88 -78.52
C PRO A 874 4.85 -52.50 -79.99
N ASP A 875 3.93 -52.95 -80.85
CA ASP A 875 3.93 -52.75 -82.31
C ASP A 875 3.89 -51.26 -82.74
N THR A 876 3.73 -50.33 -81.79
CA THR A 876 3.58 -48.89 -82.04
C THR A 876 4.88 -48.20 -82.46
N ASP A 877 6.05 -48.70 -82.06
CA ASP A 877 7.35 -48.09 -82.37
C ASP A 877 8.14 -48.89 -83.43
N VAL A 878 7.86 -48.60 -84.71
CA VAL A 878 8.47 -49.27 -85.88
C VAL A 878 10.00 -49.08 -85.94
N ASN A 879 10.51 -47.93 -85.52
CA ASN A 879 11.95 -47.62 -85.53
C ASN A 879 12.73 -48.51 -84.54
N MET A 880 12.16 -48.76 -83.35
CA MET A 880 12.77 -49.64 -82.33
C MET A 880 12.94 -51.07 -82.87
N HIS A 881 11.89 -51.59 -83.52
CA HIS A 881 11.89 -52.92 -84.12
C HIS A 881 12.92 -53.05 -85.25
N TYR A 882 13.04 -52.02 -86.09
CA TYR A 882 14.01 -52.01 -87.19
C TYR A 882 15.46 -52.09 -86.68
N ASP A 883 15.80 -51.31 -85.66
CA ASP A 883 17.14 -51.29 -85.07
C ASP A 883 17.48 -52.62 -84.39
N LEU A 884 16.55 -53.20 -83.62
CA LEU A 884 16.72 -54.51 -82.99
C LEU A 884 16.87 -55.64 -84.00
N LEU A 885 16.10 -55.63 -85.10
CA LEU A 885 16.20 -56.63 -86.17
C LEU A 885 17.56 -56.58 -86.89
N ASN A 886 18.10 -55.38 -87.13
CA ASN A 886 19.43 -55.21 -87.70
C ASN A 886 20.52 -55.72 -86.75
N GLN A 887 20.41 -55.44 -85.46
CA GLN A 887 21.34 -55.97 -84.44
C GLN A 887 21.28 -57.50 -84.37
N LEU A 888 20.09 -58.09 -84.41
CA LEU A 888 19.91 -59.55 -84.40
C LEU A 888 20.50 -60.20 -85.66
N LYS A 889 20.38 -59.57 -86.84
CA LYS A 889 21.05 -60.04 -88.08
C LYS A 889 22.57 -60.02 -87.95
N ASN A 890 23.14 -58.93 -87.45
CA ASN A 890 24.58 -58.80 -87.27
C ASN A 890 25.14 -59.82 -86.27
N LEU A 891 24.46 -60.02 -85.13
CA LEU A 891 24.88 -61.01 -84.13
C LEU A 891 24.70 -62.46 -84.60
N LYS A 892 23.64 -62.78 -85.35
CA LYS A 892 23.51 -64.11 -85.97
C LYS A 892 24.65 -64.39 -86.96
N GLN A 893 25.07 -63.39 -87.72
CA GLN A 893 26.19 -63.52 -88.66
C GLN A 893 27.51 -63.75 -87.91
N LEU A 894 27.75 -63.04 -86.80
CA LEU A 894 28.91 -63.25 -85.92
C LEU A 894 28.88 -64.61 -85.21
N HIS A 895 27.72 -65.06 -84.74
CA HIS A 895 27.54 -66.37 -84.09
C HIS A 895 27.81 -67.53 -85.07
N VAL A 896 27.32 -67.40 -86.32
CA VAL A 896 27.61 -68.36 -87.40
C VAL A 896 29.11 -68.38 -87.72
N ASN A 897 29.78 -67.22 -87.76
CA ASN A 897 31.23 -67.17 -88.00
C ASN A 897 32.04 -67.80 -86.85
N TYR A 898 31.63 -67.61 -85.59
CA TYR A 898 32.30 -68.23 -84.42
C TYR A 898 32.14 -69.75 -84.35
N LEU A 899 31.03 -70.30 -84.82
CA LEU A 899 30.80 -71.75 -84.93
C LEU A 899 31.63 -72.41 -86.05
N ILE A 900 32.19 -71.62 -86.99
CA ILE A 900 32.85 -72.10 -88.21
C ILE A 900 34.39 -72.14 -88.11
N GLU A 901 35.03 -71.61 -87.05
CA GLU A 901 36.47 -71.82 -86.82
C GLU A 901 36.78 -72.94 -85.80
N PRO A 902 37.07 -74.18 -86.25
CA PRO A 902 37.91 -75.09 -85.51
C PRO A 902 39.39 -74.74 -85.73
N LYS A 903 40.12 -74.59 -84.62
CA LYS A 903 41.59 -74.68 -84.51
C LYS A 903 42.17 -75.76 -85.42
N ILE A 904 43.41 -75.57 -85.89
CA ILE A 904 44.52 -76.56 -86.13
C ILE A 904 45.47 -75.95 -87.20
N TYR A 905 46.81 -75.83 -87.12
CA TYR A 905 47.94 -76.36 -86.32
C TYR A 905 49.14 -75.36 -86.49
N ILE A 906 49.90 -74.94 -85.46
CA ILE A 906 51.04 -75.59 -84.75
C ILE A 906 52.45 -75.31 -85.31
N ASN A 907 53.26 -74.68 -84.44
CA ASN A 907 54.71 -74.78 -84.10
C ASN A 907 55.83 -74.67 -85.16
N PHE A 908 56.94 -73.98 -84.83
CA PHE A 908 58.09 -74.59 -84.10
C PHE A 908 59.30 -73.65 -83.80
N HIS A 909 59.85 -73.84 -82.59
CA HIS A 909 61.26 -73.69 -82.14
C HIS A 909 61.91 -72.29 -82.10
N ASN A 910 62.82 -71.91 -81.19
CA ASN A 910 63.44 -72.47 -79.96
C ASN A 910 64.30 -71.32 -79.37
N GLY A 911 64.58 -71.34 -78.06
CA GLY A 911 65.65 -70.54 -77.45
C GLY A 911 65.20 -69.86 -76.16
N GLN A 912 65.28 -70.58 -75.03
CA GLN A 912 66.37 -70.45 -74.06
C GLN A 912 66.26 -69.21 -73.14
N SER A 913 66.15 -69.56 -71.85
CA SER A 913 66.83 -68.97 -70.69
C SER A 913 66.32 -67.67 -70.04
N THR A 914 66.13 -67.83 -68.72
CA THR A 914 66.59 -66.97 -67.61
C THR A 914 65.76 -65.75 -67.16
N THR A 915 65.03 -65.98 -66.06
CA THR A 915 65.14 -65.32 -64.72
C THR A 915 65.03 -63.80 -64.53
N LEU A 916 64.25 -63.46 -63.49
CA LEU A 916 64.35 -62.37 -62.46
C LEU A 916 63.05 -61.54 -62.42
N VAL A 917 62.16 -61.68 -61.41
CA VAL A 917 62.22 -61.15 -60.01
C VAL A 917 62.46 -59.63 -60.04
N GLN A 918 61.57 -58.75 -59.57
CA GLN A 918 60.72 -58.77 -58.37
C GLN A 918 59.25 -58.43 -58.64
#